data_AF-A0A1D7Y3R8-F1
#
_entry.id   AF-A0A1D7Y3R8-F1
#
_cell.length_a   1.000
_cell.length_b   1.000
_cell.length_c   1.000
_cell.angle_alpha   90.00
_cell.angle_beta   90.00
_cell.angle_gamma   90.00
#
_symmetry.space_group_name_H-M   'P 1'
#
loop_
_entity.id
_entity.type
_entity.pdbx_description
1 polymer ?
#
loop_
_entity_poly.entity_id
_entity_poly.type
_entity_poly.pdbx_seq_one_letter_code
_entity_poly.pdbx_strand_id
1 'polypeptide(L)'
;MPWPAWVPLGLATALAATVLAGPAPAQAAATASGAVLDPAHGSVSWQSPVYAKGTGGGTETCPDAAADPDNKVCDRFDLTVSVPDGYWDDNPEGGVPLAVKWEKPSDDFDLYVYDDHGKQVASSAGTADPEATVIPRASGTYHVLVVPYDVHDNSFTGTAYLPATTDAGDLTSFSGGDGSYTVKAGQLTAQADFLTGGRLRLQADPSGSLSDPAGTDIVREQPATERHTSSFDAGDYYGIRSPQAVLRVYKKPLRFGLYKPDNRTRIWQEDKPLRWSTGGMRQSLVRGADEQFFGGGEQNGSFSHRGQTMYVSNSFDWDEGGYNNSQPFYLSSAGYGVLRNTFAPGVYTFGSPVTTGQQERRLDAYYFLGDAKQVIGKYTALAGKPFMPPVYGLEPGDSDCYLHNANRGERHTLDALKIADGYTQNQMPLGWMLVNDGYGCGYENLEQTAKGLQDHHAQLGLWTQDGIDKLADQVKAGQRVAKLDVAWVGNGYKFALDACDAAKKGIEANSDARGFVWLPVSWAGAQRCGVLWSGDQKLSWDYIRWQIPTYAGATLSGIAYNTGDVGSIYRHDAKMYARDLQWKAFLPAIMTMDGWATDLTTKKPADQQPWLDGEPYTSVNRKYLQLKERLLPYMYTLSAEAAKTGVGSVRPLWLEFPDDPGTLSDQAKYEFLSGPDFLVAPVYQDTDTRDGIYLPKGTWTDYWTGRTYQGPTTVNGYHAPLDTLPLFVREGAIVPMWPKGTTSWQTRDRHELDWDLYPAAHGTSRYTLYEDDGVTRDFAQGAAATQRVSVHSDGNATTVSVGASRGDYAGKVDDRSYRFTVHGDSAPRQVLLDGRRLPASAWSYDAGTDVTTVTTPSLPLDRGFTVRLVDER
;
A
#
# COMPACT_ATOMS: atom_id res chain seq x y z
N MET A 1 52.31 34.42 15.95
CA MET A 1 53.51 34.79 15.19
C MET A 1 53.79 33.71 14.15
N PRO A 2 54.25 34.08 12.95
CA PRO A 2 53.62 33.61 11.70
C PRO A 2 54.59 32.96 10.68
N TRP A 3 54.03 32.09 9.80
CA TRP A 3 54.33 31.90 8.35
C TRP A 3 55.78 31.44 7.98
N PRO A 4 56.03 30.78 6.81
CA PRO A 4 55.44 31.10 5.51
C PRO A 4 55.12 29.97 4.53
N ALA A 5 54.26 30.35 3.57
CA ALA A 5 53.97 29.71 2.30
C ALA A 5 55.14 29.80 1.31
N TRP A 6 55.35 28.78 0.47
CA TRP A 6 56.00 28.91 -0.84
C TRP A 6 55.35 27.94 -1.85
N VAL A 7 54.83 28.51 -2.94
CA VAL A 7 54.48 27.86 -4.21
C VAL A 7 55.74 27.79 -5.09
N PRO A 8 55.86 26.79 -5.98
CA PRO A 8 56.10 27.17 -7.38
C PRO A 8 55.25 26.39 -8.39
N LEU A 9 54.94 27.10 -9.48
CA LEU A 9 54.34 26.64 -10.72
C LEU A 9 55.20 25.60 -11.46
N GLY A 10 54.52 24.71 -12.19
CA GLY A 10 54.89 24.33 -13.56
C GLY A 10 55.39 22.91 -13.77
N LEU A 11 54.56 22.03 -14.35
CA LEU A 11 54.64 21.63 -15.76
C LEU A 11 53.67 20.47 -16.04
N ALA A 12 52.77 20.71 -17.00
CA ALA A 12 51.91 19.71 -17.60
C ALA A 12 52.75 18.68 -18.37
N THR A 13 52.46 17.40 -18.17
CA THR A 13 52.80 16.34 -19.12
C THR A 13 51.57 15.48 -19.35
N ALA A 14 51.12 15.51 -20.61
CA ALA A 14 49.99 14.76 -21.13
C ALA A 14 50.29 13.26 -21.15
N LEU A 15 49.38 12.45 -20.64
CA LEU A 15 49.30 11.02 -20.94
C LEU A 15 48.05 10.79 -21.80
N ALA A 16 48.26 10.64 -23.10
CA ALA A 16 47.24 10.18 -24.04
C ALA A 16 47.04 8.67 -23.83
N ALA A 17 45.94 8.30 -23.18
CA ALA A 17 45.42 6.94 -23.23
C ALA A 17 44.52 6.81 -24.47
N THR A 18 45.00 6.09 -25.47
CA THR A 18 44.21 5.67 -26.63
C THR A 18 43.25 4.56 -26.20
N VAL A 19 42.04 4.96 -25.78
CA VAL A 19 40.89 4.06 -25.70
C VAL A 19 40.43 3.80 -27.13
N LEU A 20 40.52 2.56 -27.59
CA LEU A 20 39.78 2.09 -28.76
C LEU A 20 38.29 2.08 -28.40
N ALA A 21 37.67 3.26 -28.43
CA ALA A 21 36.23 3.40 -28.42
C ALA A 21 35.71 2.93 -29.79
N GLY A 22 34.73 2.02 -29.79
CA GLY A 22 33.87 1.84 -30.96
C GLY A 22 33.22 3.19 -31.33
N PRO A 23 32.80 3.38 -32.58
CA PRO A 23 32.21 4.65 -33.01
C PRO A 23 31.04 5.00 -32.09
N ALA A 24 31.08 6.19 -31.48
CA ALA A 24 29.94 6.75 -30.78
C ALA A 24 28.75 6.79 -31.76
N PRO A 25 27.51 6.44 -31.35
CA PRO A 25 26.35 6.59 -32.22
C PRO A 25 26.27 8.05 -32.70
N ALA A 26 25.96 8.24 -33.98
CA ALA A 26 25.87 9.57 -34.56
C ALA A 26 24.73 10.34 -33.89
N GLN A 27 24.96 11.60 -33.50
CA GLN A 27 23.89 12.49 -33.07
C GLN A 27 22.96 12.75 -34.27
N ALA A 28 21.65 12.61 -34.06
CA ALA A 28 20.68 13.08 -35.05
C ALA A 28 20.84 14.60 -35.21
N ALA A 29 20.80 15.11 -36.45
CA ALA A 29 20.68 16.55 -36.66
C ALA A 29 19.27 16.98 -36.23
N ALA A 30 19.12 17.48 -35.01
CA ALA A 30 17.86 18.03 -34.53
C ALA A 30 17.48 19.25 -35.38
N THR A 31 16.21 19.35 -35.77
CA THR A 31 15.62 20.64 -36.12
C THR A 31 15.21 21.36 -34.83
N ALA A 32 14.90 22.65 -34.89
CA ALA A 32 14.43 23.40 -33.73
C ALA A 32 13.14 22.83 -33.10
N SER A 33 12.37 22.01 -33.84
CA SER A 33 11.05 21.52 -33.43
C SER A 33 10.94 19.99 -33.37
N GLY A 34 12.02 19.25 -33.62
CA GLY A 34 11.96 17.78 -33.53
C GLY A 34 13.14 17.02 -34.10
N ALA A 35 13.15 15.70 -33.84
CA ALA A 35 14.17 14.77 -34.30
C ALA A 35 13.68 13.32 -34.40
N VAL A 36 14.47 12.49 -35.09
CA VAL A 36 14.25 11.05 -35.21
C VAL A 36 15.33 10.30 -34.43
N LEU A 37 14.90 9.37 -33.57
CA LEU A 37 15.75 8.37 -32.93
C LEU A 37 15.58 7.03 -33.64
N ASP A 38 16.68 6.49 -34.12
CA ASP A 38 16.77 5.16 -34.74
C ASP A 38 18.13 4.52 -34.41
N PRO A 39 18.37 3.24 -34.72
CA PRO A 39 19.65 2.59 -34.40
C PRO A 39 20.90 3.25 -35.00
N ALA A 40 20.78 4.07 -36.05
CA ALA A 40 21.87 4.87 -36.61
C ALA A 40 22.02 6.24 -35.91
N HIS A 41 20.91 6.79 -35.41
CA HIS A 41 20.81 8.08 -34.73
C HIS A 41 20.35 7.88 -33.27
N GLY A 42 21.24 7.34 -32.44
CA GLY A 42 20.89 6.85 -31.10
C GLY A 42 20.70 7.92 -30.02
N SER A 43 20.87 9.20 -30.32
CA SER A 43 20.64 10.28 -29.34
C SER A 43 20.34 11.62 -30.01
N VAL A 44 19.58 12.46 -29.31
CA VAL A 44 19.30 13.84 -29.66
C VAL A 44 19.44 14.74 -28.43
N SER A 45 19.87 15.98 -28.64
CA SER A 45 19.74 17.07 -27.68
C SER A 45 19.19 18.31 -28.38
N TRP A 46 18.34 19.05 -27.69
CA TRP A 46 17.80 20.32 -28.16
C TRP A 46 17.87 21.37 -27.05
N GLN A 47 17.83 22.64 -27.43
CA GLN A 47 17.95 23.76 -26.51
C GLN A 47 16.67 24.59 -26.58
N SER A 48 16.09 24.89 -25.43
CA SER A 48 14.90 25.75 -25.35
C SER A 48 15.26 27.22 -25.61
N PRO A 49 14.26 28.06 -25.95
CA PRO A 49 14.35 29.51 -25.76
C PRO A 49 14.63 29.89 -24.30
N VAL A 50 15.00 31.15 -24.08
CA VAL A 50 15.08 31.74 -22.73
C VAL A 50 13.71 32.26 -22.33
N TYR A 51 13.19 31.76 -21.22
CA TYR A 51 11.93 32.17 -20.63
C TYR A 51 12.19 33.23 -19.55
N ALA A 52 11.65 34.43 -19.75
CA ALA A 52 11.82 35.53 -18.82
C ALA A 52 11.07 35.32 -17.50
N LYS A 53 9.93 34.62 -17.55
CA LYS A 53 9.09 34.31 -16.41
C LYS A 53 8.37 32.97 -16.62
N GLY A 54 8.17 32.21 -15.54
CA GLY A 54 7.29 31.03 -15.54
C GLY A 54 5.80 31.36 -15.69
N THR A 55 5.01 30.33 -16.03
CA THR A 55 3.56 30.40 -16.23
C THR A 55 2.80 30.37 -14.90
N GLY A 56 3.35 29.73 -13.87
CA GLY A 56 2.70 29.48 -12.58
C GLY A 56 1.52 28.51 -12.64
N GLY A 57 1.40 27.72 -13.71
CA GLY A 57 0.39 26.68 -13.89
C GLY A 57 0.87 25.59 -14.85
N GLY A 58 0.11 24.51 -14.99
CA GLY A 58 0.51 23.32 -15.75
C GLY A 58 0.26 23.44 -17.26
N THR A 59 0.07 22.30 -17.91
CA THR A 59 -0.14 22.20 -19.37
C THR A 59 -1.30 23.04 -19.91
N GLU A 60 -2.31 23.32 -19.08
CA GLU A 60 -3.46 24.17 -19.39
C GLU A 60 -3.08 25.64 -19.64
N THR A 61 -1.90 26.06 -19.18
CA THR A 61 -1.37 27.40 -19.41
C THR A 61 -0.62 27.54 -20.73
N CYS A 62 -0.35 26.43 -21.42
CA CYS A 62 0.33 26.44 -22.71
C CYS A 62 -0.66 26.70 -23.86
N PRO A 63 -0.53 27.81 -24.62
CA PRO A 63 -1.36 28.06 -25.81
C PRO A 63 -1.08 27.02 -26.89
N ASP A 64 -2.06 26.64 -27.70
CA ASP A 64 -1.85 25.73 -28.83
C ASP A 64 -0.67 26.15 -29.73
N ALA A 65 -0.06 25.19 -30.44
CA ALA A 65 1.14 25.43 -31.25
C ALA A 65 0.97 26.55 -32.31
N ALA A 66 -0.25 26.76 -32.82
CA ALA A 66 -0.54 27.86 -33.74
C ALA A 66 -0.49 29.26 -33.09
N ALA A 67 -0.77 29.33 -31.78
CA ALA A 67 -0.76 30.56 -30.98
C ALA A 67 0.60 30.84 -30.34
N ASP A 68 1.44 29.82 -30.16
CA ASP A 68 2.83 29.93 -29.70
C ASP A 68 3.82 29.25 -30.67
N PRO A 69 3.95 29.74 -31.93
CA PRO A 69 4.74 29.08 -32.97
C PRO A 69 6.26 29.16 -32.76
N ASP A 70 6.70 30.03 -31.85
CA ASP A 70 8.12 30.26 -31.53
C ASP A 70 8.52 29.67 -30.16
N ASN A 71 7.64 28.87 -29.52
CA ASN A 71 7.84 28.30 -28.19
C ASN A 71 8.19 29.35 -27.11
N LYS A 72 7.60 30.55 -27.19
CA LYS A 72 7.86 31.66 -26.25
C LYS A 72 7.19 31.47 -24.89
N VAL A 73 6.14 30.64 -24.83
CA VAL A 73 5.41 30.34 -23.59
C VAL A 73 5.74 28.93 -23.12
N CYS A 74 5.65 27.93 -23.99
CA CYS A 74 6.02 26.54 -23.68
C CYS A 74 6.86 25.93 -24.80
N ASP A 75 7.82 25.06 -24.46
CA ASP A 75 8.62 24.37 -25.46
C ASP A 75 7.87 23.16 -26.01
N ARG A 76 7.94 22.97 -27.33
CA ARG A 76 7.38 21.82 -28.04
C ARG A 76 8.44 21.19 -28.90
N PHE A 77 8.59 19.88 -28.74
CA PHE A 77 9.58 19.09 -29.46
C PHE A 77 9.00 17.75 -29.90
N ASP A 78 8.94 17.50 -31.21
CA ASP A 78 8.47 16.23 -31.77
C ASP A 78 9.61 15.21 -31.79
N LEU A 79 9.40 14.08 -31.11
CA LEU A 79 10.35 12.98 -31.04
C LEU A 79 9.78 11.76 -31.76
N THR A 80 10.29 11.44 -32.94
CA THR A 80 9.95 10.21 -33.65
C THR A 80 10.91 9.09 -33.29
N VAL A 81 10.39 7.96 -32.81
CA VAL A 81 11.18 6.77 -32.46
C VAL A 81 10.92 5.67 -33.48
N SER A 82 11.97 5.24 -34.17
CA SER A 82 11.93 4.16 -35.16
C SER A 82 12.88 3.04 -34.75
N VAL A 83 12.33 2.06 -34.05
CA VAL A 83 13.06 0.85 -33.62
C VAL A 83 12.32 -0.41 -34.08
N PRO A 84 13.02 -1.54 -34.30
CA PRO A 84 12.36 -2.79 -34.66
C PRO A 84 11.38 -3.29 -33.58
N ASP A 85 10.40 -4.09 -33.99
CA ASP A 85 9.52 -4.80 -33.06
C ASP A 85 10.33 -5.61 -32.04
N GLY A 86 9.92 -5.52 -30.77
CA GLY A 86 10.58 -6.21 -29.66
C GLY A 86 11.88 -5.55 -29.17
N TYR A 87 12.31 -4.41 -29.71
CA TYR A 87 13.52 -3.69 -29.25
C TYR A 87 13.53 -3.45 -27.73
N TRP A 88 12.38 -3.07 -27.18
CA TRP A 88 12.22 -2.76 -25.75
C TRP A 88 12.08 -3.99 -24.85
N ASP A 89 11.81 -5.18 -25.43
CA ASP A 89 11.51 -6.39 -24.66
C ASP A 89 12.68 -6.83 -23.81
N ASP A 90 13.90 -6.38 -24.13
CA ASP A 90 15.17 -6.76 -23.51
C ASP A 90 15.97 -5.56 -23.00
N ASN A 91 15.43 -4.33 -23.11
CA ASN A 91 16.06 -3.09 -22.70
C ASN A 91 15.77 -2.78 -21.21
N PRO A 92 16.76 -2.35 -20.40
CA PRO A 92 16.54 -2.05 -18.98
C PRO A 92 15.58 -0.90 -18.67
N GLU A 93 15.60 0.16 -19.48
CA GLU A 93 14.70 1.31 -19.33
C GLU A 93 13.31 1.03 -19.89
N GLY A 94 13.16 0.03 -20.77
CA GLY A 94 11.86 -0.37 -21.34
C GLY A 94 11.23 0.66 -22.28
N GLY A 95 11.98 1.71 -22.65
CA GLY A 95 11.51 2.85 -23.43
C GLY A 95 12.63 3.85 -23.69
N VAL A 96 12.29 5.02 -24.22
CA VAL A 96 13.24 6.12 -24.49
C VAL A 96 13.35 7.03 -23.27
N PRO A 97 14.52 7.12 -22.61
CA PRO A 97 14.75 8.13 -21.59
C PRO A 97 14.77 9.52 -22.20
N LEU A 98 14.11 10.44 -21.52
CA LEU A 98 13.93 11.84 -21.88
C LEU A 98 14.23 12.68 -20.64
N ALA A 99 15.06 13.72 -20.76
CA ALA A 99 15.35 14.61 -19.65
C ALA A 99 15.56 16.05 -20.12
N VAL A 100 15.18 17.01 -19.27
CA VAL A 100 15.45 18.44 -19.44
C VAL A 100 16.29 18.91 -18.26
N LYS A 101 17.35 19.65 -18.56
CA LYS A 101 18.32 20.13 -17.57
C LYS A 101 18.51 21.63 -17.70
N TRP A 102 18.56 22.37 -16.61
CA TRP A 102 18.73 23.83 -16.65
C TRP A 102 19.87 24.31 -15.75
N GLU A 103 20.26 25.59 -15.89
CA GLU A 103 21.44 26.12 -15.21
C GLU A 103 21.17 26.65 -13.80
N LYS A 104 19.98 27.24 -13.57
CA LYS A 104 19.60 27.84 -12.28
C LYS A 104 18.75 26.85 -11.46
N PRO A 105 19.30 26.17 -10.44
CA PRO A 105 18.59 25.09 -9.74
C PRO A 105 17.37 25.55 -8.92
N SER A 106 17.13 26.85 -8.81
CA SER A 106 15.94 27.43 -8.19
C SER A 106 14.74 27.52 -9.14
N ASP A 107 14.98 27.40 -10.45
CA ASP A 107 13.93 27.44 -11.45
C ASP A 107 13.32 26.04 -11.63
N ASP A 108 12.13 26.00 -12.23
CA ASP A 108 11.32 24.80 -12.36
C ASP A 108 10.75 24.65 -13.78
N PHE A 109 10.96 23.48 -14.40
CA PHE A 109 10.48 23.13 -15.73
C PHE A 109 9.78 21.78 -15.71
N ASP A 110 8.48 21.75 -16.00
CA ASP A 110 7.70 20.52 -16.04
C ASP A 110 7.75 19.87 -17.43
N LEU A 111 7.96 18.56 -17.47
CA LEU A 111 8.08 17.75 -18.68
C LEU A 111 6.84 16.87 -18.88
N TYR A 112 6.16 17.00 -20.02
CA TYR A 112 5.03 16.17 -20.42
C TYR A 112 5.26 15.56 -21.81
N VAL A 113 4.78 14.34 -22.03
CA VAL A 113 4.90 13.64 -23.31
C VAL A 113 3.56 13.08 -23.73
N TYR A 114 3.13 13.41 -24.96
CA TYR A 114 1.90 12.94 -25.57
C TYR A 114 2.20 12.04 -26.77
N ASP A 115 1.35 11.06 -27.04
CA ASP A 115 1.35 10.33 -28.31
C ASP A 115 0.62 11.11 -29.42
N ASP A 116 0.67 10.59 -30.66
CA ASP A 116 -0.03 11.16 -31.83
C ASP A 116 -1.56 11.23 -31.69
N HIS A 117 -2.14 10.60 -30.66
CA HIS A 117 -3.57 10.67 -30.34
C HIS A 117 -3.89 11.71 -29.27
N GLY A 118 -2.89 12.45 -28.78
CA GLY A 118 -3.03 13.44 -27.73
C GLY A 118 -3.17 12.83 -26.34
N LYS A 119 -2.84 11.54 -26.14
CA LYS A 119 -2.82 10.91 -24.82
C LYS A 119 -1.46 11.14 -24.17
N GLN A 120 -1.46 11.63 -22.93
CA GLN A 120 -0.23 11.70 -22.14
C GLN A 120 0.28 10.29 -21.83
N VAL A 121 1.53 10.00 -22.20
CA VAL A 121 2.18 8.68 -22.05
C VAL A 121 3.30 8.67 -21.04
N ALA A 122 3.86 9.84 -20.72
CA ALA A 122 4.89 10.04 -19.71
C ALA A 122 4.88 11.49 -19.25
N SER A 123 5.30 11.74 -18.02
CA SER A 123 5.54 13.09 -17.51
C SER A 123 6.51 13.04 -16.32
N SER A 124 7.02 14.20 -15.97
CA SER A 124 7.75 14.50 -14.74
C SER A 124 7.52 15.99 -14.49
N ALA A 125 6.91 16.35 -13.37
CA ALA A 125 6.52 17.73 -13.04
C ALA A 125 6.84 18.03 -11.57
N GLY A 126 8.14 18.14 -11.28
CA GLY A 126 8.67 18.46 -9.97
C GLY A 126 9.89 19.37 -10.07
N THR A 127 10.46 19.73 -8.93
CA THR A 127 11.58 20.69 -8.85
C THR A 127 12.96 20.07 -9.07
N ALA A 128 13.04 18.88 -9.69
CA ALA A 128 14.27 18.12 -9.80
C ALA A 128 15.09 18.56 -11.03
N ASP A 129 16.39 18.82 -10.87
CA ASP A 129 17.32 19.04 -12.00
C ASP A 129 18.31 17.86 -12.14
N PRO A 130 18.30 17.12 -13.27
CA PRO A 130 17.38 17.25 -14.40
C PRO A 130 15.99 16.68 -14.11
N GLU A 131 14.97 17.25 -14.75
CA GLU A 131 13.63 16.68 -14.78
C GLU A 131 13.61 15.59 -15.86
N ALA A 132 13.19 14.36 -15.52
CA ALA A 132 13.40 13.20 -16.40
C ALA A 132 12.26 12.18 -16.35
N THR A 133 11.95 11.60 -17.51
CA THR A 133 10.94 10.55 -17.66
C THR A 133 11.37 9.51 -18.70
N VAL A 134 10.59 8.44 -18.88
CA VAL A 134 10.81 7.44 -19.93
C VAL A 134 9.53 7.26 -20.74
N ILE A 135 9.64 7.37 -22.07
CA ILE A 135 8.53 7.07 -22.98
C ILE A 135 8.44 5.54 -23.13
N PRO A 136 7.43 4.87 -22.54
CA PRO A 136 7.38 3.42 -22.48
C PRO A 136 7.17 2.82 -23.87
N ARG A 137 7.95 1.79 -24.22
CA ARG A 137 7.88 1.05 -25.48
C ARG A 137 7.80 1.94 -26.73
N ALA A 138 8.49 3.08 -26.71
CA ALA A 138 8.33 4.11 -27.73
C ALA A 138 8.51 3.60 -29.17
N SER A 139 7.51 3.87 -30.01
CA SER A 139 7.54 3.59 -31.46
C SER A 139 6.52 4.49 -32.15
N GLY A 140 6.97 5.31 -33.10
CA GLY A 140 6.16 6.37 -33.70
C GLY A 140 6.53 7.75 -33.17
N THR A 141 5.67 8.74 -33.38
CA THR A 141 5.93 10.13 -32.98
C THR A 141 5.31 10.42 -31.62
N TYR A 142 6.04 11.20 -30.84
CA TYR A 142 5.64 11.68 -29.53
C TYR A 142 5.87 13.19 -29.47
N HIS A 143 4.94 13.90 -28.83
CA HIS A 143 4.99 15.34 -28.65
C HIS A 143 5.46 15.65 -27.24
N VAL A 144 6.70 16.11 -27.11
CA VAL A 144 7.27 16.57 -25.84
C VAL A 144 6.84 18.03 -25.64
N LEU A 145 6.20 18.29 -24.50
CA LEU A 145 5.78 19.63 -24.06
C LEU A 145 6.51 19.94 -22.76
N VAL A 146 7.26 21.04 -22.72
CA VAL A 146 7.93 21.51 -21.50
C VAL A 146 7.31 22.83 -21.07
N VAL A 147 6.83 22.88 -19.83
CA VAL A 147 6.18 24.05 -19.22
C VAL A 147 7.20 24.76 -18.33
N PRO A 148 7.58 26.01 -18.61
CA PRO A 148 8.36 26.83 -17.69
C PRO A 148 7.46 27.20 -16.49
N TYR A 149 7.49 26.41 -15.41
CA TYR A 149 6.53 26.56 -14.31
C TYR A 149 6.88 27.76 -13.43
N ASP A 150 8.08 27.74 -12.83
CA ASP A 150 8.62 28.85 -12.03
C ASP A 150 10.04 29.18 -12.50
N VAL A 151 10.15 30.06 -13.50
CA VAL A 151 11.40 30.32 -14.23
C VAL A 151 11.73 31.82 -14.21
N HIS A 152 13.02 32.16 -14.10
CA HIS A 152 13.50 33.54 -14.01
C HIS A 152 14.66 33.80 -14.96
N ASP A 153 14.38 34.25 -16.19
CA ASP A 153 15.36 34.50 -17.27
C ASP A 153 16.31 33.31 -17.49
N ASN A 154 15.74 32.14 -17.82
CA ASN A 154 16.50 30.90 -17.93
C ASN A 154 15.99 29.99 -19.07
N SER A 155 16.77 28.98 -19.40
CA SER A 155 16.49 28.01 -20.45
C SER A 155 16.91 26.61 -20.00
N PHE A 156 16.48 25.58 -20.72
CA PHE A 156 16.88 24.21 -20.48
C PHE A 156 17.48 23.56 -21.74
N THR A 157 18.29 22.54 -21.52
CA THR A 157 18.74 21.60 -22.55
C THR A 157 17.96 20.29 -22.40
N GLY A 158 17.23 19.92 -23.45
CA GLY A 158 16.56 18.63 -23.56
C GLY A 158 17.48 17.55 -24.13
N THR A 159 17.30 16.31 -23.69
CA THR A 159 18.03 15.13 -24.18
C THR A 159 17.10 13.92 -24.29
N ALA A 160 17.24 13.15 -25.36
CA ALA A 160 16.60 11.84 -25.51
C ALA A 160 17.56 10.86 -26.21
N TYR A 161 17.51 9.58 -25.86
CA TYR A 161 18.43 8.60 -26.47
C TYR A 161 17.88 7.16 -26.48
N LEU A 162 18.41 6.36 -27.40
CA LEU A 162 18.24 4.90 -27.42
C LEU A 162 19.30 4.28 -26.51
N PRO A 163 18.95 3.59 -25.40
CA PRO A 163 19.93 3.05 -24.49
C PRO A 163 20.74 1.92 -25.15
N ALA A 164 22.07 2.05 -25.17
CA ALA A 164 22.98 0.98 -25.58
C ALA A 164 23.14 -0.02 -24.44
N THR A 165 22.97 -1.31 -24.71
CA THR A 165 22.95 -2.37 -23.67
C THR A 165 24.22 -3.23 -23.67
N THR A 166 24.57 -3.79 -22.51
CA THR A 166 25.71 -4.67 -22.29
C THR A 166 25.34 -5.77 -21.31
N ASP A 167 25.77 -7.00 -21.59
CA ASP A 167 25.59 -8.17 -20.71
C ASP A 167 26.82 -8.39 -19.82
N ALA A 168 26.62 -9.00 -18.64
CA ALA A 168 27.69 -9.30 -17.67
C ALA A 168 28.87 -10.10 -18.24
N GLY A 169 28.65 -10.92 -19.28
CA GLY A 169 29.68 -11.80 -19.84
C GLY A 169 29.99 -13.00 -18.94
N ASP A 170 31.18 -13.58 -19.09
CA ASP A 170 31.64 -14.74 -18.31
C ASP A 170 32.18 -14.36 -16.93
N LEU A 171 32.01 -15.24 -15.94
CA LEU A 171 32.61 -15.10 -14.61
C LEU A 171 34.15 -15.11 -14.72
N THR A 172 34.78 -14.08 -14.15
CA THR A 172 36.24 -13.93 -14.10
C THR A 172 36.83 -14.14 -12.72
N SER A 173 36.04 -13.93 -11.65
CA SER A 173 36.49 -14.15 -10.27
C SER A 173 35.32 -14.55 -9.36
N PHE A 174 35.63 -15.40 -8.37
CA PHE A 174 34.75 -15.80 -7.28
C PHE A 174 35.57 -15.91 -5.99
N SER A 175 35.17 -15.20 -4.95
CA SER A 175 35.85 -15.21 -3.65
C SER A 175 34.88 -14.89 -2.50
N GLY A 176 35.34 -15.04 -1.26
CA GLY A 176 34.56 -14.73 -0.06
C GLY A 176 34.31 -15.94 0.84
N GLY A 177 33.56 -15.73 1.90
CA GLY A 177 33.30 -16.66 3.00
C GLY A 177 32.47 -16.01 4.10
N ASP A 178 32.04 -16.80 5.10
CA ASP A 178 31.31 -16.32 6.28
C ASP A 178 30.09 -15.44 5.96
N GLY A 179 29.38 -15.83 4.90
CA GLY A 179 28.10 -15.27 4.46
C GLY A 179 28.20 -14.19 3.39
N SER A 180 29.41 -13.72 3.04
CA SER A 180 29.60 -12.69 2.02
C SER A 180 30.53 -13.19 0.90
N TYR A 181 30.05 -13.12 -0.34
CA TYR A 181 30.75 -13.63 -1.52
C TYR A 181 30.79 -12.60 -2.63
N THR A 182 31.99 -12.35 -3.18
CA THR A 182 32.21 -11.43 -4.29
C THR A 182 32.37 -12.21 -5.59
N VAL A 183 31.70 -11.75 -6.63
CA VAL A 183 31.74 -12.30 -7.98
C VAL A 183 32.11 -11.20 -8.96
N LYS A 184 32.94 -11.49 -9.96
CA LYS A 184 33.25 -10.56 -11.05
C LYS A 184 32.99 -11.18 -12.41
N ALA A 185 32.54 -10.38 -13.36
CA ALA A 185 32.38 -10.73 -14.78
C ALA A 185 32.57 -9.48 -15.65
N GLY A 186 33.61 -9.46 -16.49
CA GLY A 186 33.96 -8.24 -17.23
C GLY A 186 34.15 -7.03 -16.31
N GLN A 187 33.33 -5.99 -16.51
CA GLN A 187 33.30 -4.77 -15.69
C GLN A 187 32.38 -4.88 -14.46
N LEU A 188 31.53 -5.91 -14.40
CA LEU A 188 30.58 -6.12 -13.31
C LEU A 188 31.30 -6.66 -12.06
N THR A 189 31.14 -5.95 -10.95
CA THR A 189 31.33 -6.51 -9.60
C THR A 189 29.95 -6.82 -9.03
N ALA A 190 29.79 -8.02 -8.46
CA ALA A 190 28.61 -8.41 -7.71
C ALA A 190 28.97 -8.94 -6.32
N GLN A 191 28.07 -8.78 -5.37
CA GLN A 191 28.19 -9.29 -4.00
C GLN A 191 26.90 -9.99 -3.59
N ALA A 192 27.04 -11.21 -3.08
CA ALA A 192 25.97 -12.01 -2.52
C ALA A 192 26.17 -12.15 -1.02
N ASP A 193 25.31 -11.49 -0.25
CA ASP A 193 25.30 -11.56 1.21
C ASP A 193 24.12 -12.42 1.68
N PHE A 194 24.43 -13.56 2.29
CA PHE A 194 23.46 -14.35 3.01
C PHE A 194 23.19 -13.69 4.36
N LEU A 195 21.93 -13.39 4.59
CA LEU A 195 21.46 -12.67 5.76
C LEU A 195 20.60 -13.60 6.62
N THR A 196 20.64 -13.38 7.93
CA THR A 196 19.86 -14.13 8.90
C THR A 196 18.35 -14.09 8.57
N GLY A 197 17.66 -15.18 8.91
CA GLY A 197 16.21 -15.32 8.65
C GLY A 197 15.86 -15.76 7.23
N GLY A 198 16.79 -16.36 6.48
CA GLY A 198 16.54 -16.85 5.12
C GLY A 198 16.35 -15.70 4.13
N ARG A 199 17.27 -14.74 4.17
CA ARG A 199 17.32 -13.57 3.30
C ARG A 199 18.64 -13.59 2.51
N LEU A 200 18.62 -13.08 1.29
CA LEU A 200 19.81 -12.89 0.45
C LEU A 200 19.79 -11.47 -0.08
N ARG A 201 20.87 -10.71 0.10
CA ARG A 201 21.10 -9.46 -0.63
C ARG A 201 22.02 -9.76 -1.81
N LEU A 202 21.60 -9.38 -3.01
CA LEU A 202 22.42 -9.44 -4.22
C LEU A 202 22.62 -8.02 -4.73
N GLN A 203 23.87 -7.59 -4.73
CA GLN A 203 24.29 -6.33 -5.33
C GLN A 203 25.08 -6.60 -6.60
N ALA A 204 24.93 -5.79 -7.63
CA ALA A 204 25.75 -5.83 -8.83
C ALA A 204 25.89 -4.44 -9.47
N ASP A 205 27.11 -4.05 -9.82
CA ASP A 205 27.42 -2.74 -10.39
C ASP A 205 28.53 -2.85 -11.46
N PRO A 206 28.29 -2.39 -12.70
CA PRO A 206 29.25 -2.43 -13.80
C PRO A 206 30.32 -1.33 -13.73
N SER A 207 30.24 -0.39 -12.78
CA SER A 207 31.35 0.53 -12.46
C SER A 207 32.46 -0.17 -11.66
N GLY A 208 32.17 -1.35 -11.11
CA GLY A 208 33.07 -2.12 -10.26
C GLY A 208 33.00 -1.75 -8.78
N SER A 209 32.29 -0.68 -8.41
CA SER A 209 32.08 -0.22 -7.02
C SER A 209 30.62 -0.36 -6.61
N LEU A 210 30.35 -1.07 -5.51
CA LEU A 210 28.99 -1.25 -5.01
C LEU A 210 28.57 -0.04 -4.17
N SER A 211 27.39 0.51 -4.45
CA SER A 211 26.81 1.66 -3.75
C SER A 211 25.42 1.37 -3.19
N ASP A 212 25.03 2.13 -2.17
CA ASP A 212 23.71 2.07 -1.52
C ASP A 212 23.16 3.50 -1.28
N PRO A 213 22.75 4.20 -2.35
CA PRO A 213 22.17 5.55 -2.26
C PRO A 213 20.87 5.61 -1.45
N ALA A 214 20.12 4.51 -1.33
CA ALA A 214 18.92 4.46 -0.50
C ALA A 214 19.25 4.44 1.00
N GLY A 215 20.47 4.02 1.36
CA GLY A 215 20.97 4.03 2.73
C GLY A 215 20.01 3.35 3.71
N THR A 216 19.58 4.09 4.73
CA THR A 216 18.64 3.60 5.75
C THR A 216 17.22 4.13 5.58
N ASP A 217 16.91 4.79 4.46
CA ASP A 217 15.60 5.42 4.24
C ASP A 217 14.52 4.37 3.92
N ILE A 218 14.88 3.37 3.13
CA ILE A 218 14.04 2.19 2.88
C ILE A 218 14.36 1.13 3.93
N VAL A 219 15.59 0.58 3.92
CA VAL A 219 16.02 -0.50 4.83
C VAL A 219 16.45 0.08 6.17
N ARG A 220 15.54 0.11 7.15
CA ARG A 220 15.76 0.69 8.49
C ARG A 220 16.66 -0.16 9.37
N GLU A 221 16.55 -1.49 9.27
CA GLU A 221 17.35 -2.43 10.04
C GLU A 221 18.08 -3.40 9.10
N GLN A 222 19.41 -3.40 9.18
CA GLN A 222 20.27 -4.30 8.41
C GLN A 222 20.39 -5.64 9.16
N PRO A 223 19.92 -6.78 8.61
CA PRO A 223 20.06 -8.07 9.26
C PRO A 223 21.53 -8.45 9.38
N ALA A 224 21.85 -9.19 10.44
CA ALA A 224 23.17 -9.80 10.57
C ALA A 224 23.43 -10.78 9.43
N THR A 225 24.69 -10.87 9.00
CA THR A 225 25.17 -11.88 8.04
C THR A 225 25.04 -13.28 8.62
N GLU A 226 24.58 -14.23 7.80
CA GLU A 226 24.54 -15.66 8.11
C GLU A 226 25.95 -16.25 8.02
N ARG A 227 26.52 -16.63 9.17
CA ARG A 227 27.89 -17.14 9.25
C ARG A 227 28.01 -18.61 8.88
N HIS A 228 26.92 -19.37 8.91
CA HIS A 228 26.93 -20.80 8.56
C HIS A 228 26.79 -21.02 7.05
N THR A 229 27.76 -20.52 6.29
CA THR A 229 27.81 -20.71 4.83
C THR A 229 29.07 -21.45 4.40
N SER A 230 28.99 -22.12 3.25
CA SER A 230 30.12 -22.80 2.62
C SER A 230 30.02 -22.70 1.10
N SER A 231 31.15 -22.61 0.40
CA SER A 231 31.19 -22.62 -1.06
C SER A 231 31.78 -23.92 -1.60
N PHE A 232 31.40 -24.27 -2.83
CA PHE A 232 31.91 -25.43 -3.55
C PHE A 232 31.93 -25.17 -5.06
N ASP A 233 32.82 -25.86 -5.79
CA ASP A 233 32.87 -25.82 -7.25
C ASP A 233 32.16 -27.06 -7.83
N ALA A 234 31.17 -26.85 -8.68
CA ALA A 234 30.40 -27.92 -9.34
C ALA A 234 30.71 -28.06 -10.84
N GLY A 235 31.81 -27.48 -11.31
CA GLY A 235 32.17 -27.43 -12.73
C GLY A 235 31.54 -26.22 -13.41
N ASP A 236 30.26 -26.32 -13.76
CA ASP A 236 29.54 -25.28 -14.53
C ASP A 236 29.14 -24.05 -13.69
N TYR A 237 29.15 -24.18 -12.36
CA TYR A 237 28.82 -23.11 -11.42
C TYR A 237 29.60 -23.26 -10.11
N TYR A 238 29.79 -22.15 -9.40
CA TYR A 238 30.10 -22.17 -7.97
C TYR A 238 28.80 -22.20 -7.17
N GLY A 239 28.72 -23.06 -6.17
CA GLY A 239 27.59 -23.11 -5.24
C GLY A 239 27.96 -22.46 -3.91
N ILE A 240 27.08 -21.63 -3.36
CA ILE A 240 27.15 -21.10 -2.01
C ILE A 240 25.97 -21.66 -1.22
N ARG A 241 26.26 -22.44 -0.19
CA ARG A 241 25.27 -23.12 0.65
C ARG A 241 25.09 -22.39 1.97
N SER A 242 23.85 -22.09 2.31
CA SER A 242 23.39 -21.69 3.65
C SER A 242 22.46 -22.76 4.23
N PRO A 243 21.99 -22.60 5.49
CA PRO A 243 21.01 -23.52 6.05
C PRO A 243 19.68 -23.56 5.28
N GLN A 244 19.28 -22.46 4.66
CA GLN A 244 17.97 -22.30 4.02
C GLN A 244 18.00 -22.40 2.49
N ALA A 245 19.15 -22.22 1.84
CA ALA A 245 19.23 -22.21 0.38
C ALA A 245 20.64 -22.53 -0.16
N VAL A 246 20.71 -22.73 -1.48
CA VAL A 246 21.95 -22.75 -2.24
C VAL A 246 21.87 -21.74 -3.38
N LEU A 247 22.75 -20.74 -3.38
CA LEU A 247 22.94 -19.84 -4.52
C LEU A 247 23.94 -20.46 -5.48
N ARG A 248 23.52 -20.69 -6.72
CA ARG A 248 24.39 -21.07 -7.84
C ARG A 248 24.84 -19.82 -8.58
N VAL A 249 26.14 -19.72 -8.81
CA VAL A 249 26.80 -18.68 -9.59
C VAL A 249 27.38 -19.36 -10.84
N TYR A 250 26.63 -19.34 -11.94
CA TYR A 250 27.02 -19.96 -13.20
C TYR A 250 28.20 -19.23 -13.84
N LYS A 251 29.10 -19.97 -14.49
CA LYS A 251 30.37 -19.41 -14.99
C LYS A 251 30.28 -18.82 -16.40
N LYS A 252 29.48 -19.42 -17.29
CA LYS A 252 29.46 -19.10 -18.74
C LYS A 252 28.03 -19.11 -19.31
N PRO A 253 27.40 -17.96 -19.54
CA PRO A 253 27.76 -16.65 -18.97
C PRO A 253 27.48 -16.60 -17.45
N LEU A 254 27.90 -15.52 -16.79
CA LEU A 254 27.54 -15.23 -15.41
C LEU A 254 26.01 -15.13 -15.29
N ARG A 255 25.44 -15.99 -14.44
CA ARG A 255 24.04 -15.97 -14.02
C ARG A 255 23.92 -16.44 -12.57
N PHE A 256 22.89 -15.99 -11.89
CA PHE A 256 22.53 -16.39 -10.54
C PHE A 256 21.29 -17.29 -10.55
N GLY A 257 21.25 -18.26 -9.64
CA GLY A 257 20.04 -19.03 -9.37
C GLY A 257 19.98 -19.53 -7.95
N LEU A 258 18.85 -19.31 -7.29
CA LEU A 258 18.64 -19.70 -5.90
C LEU A 258 17.82 -20.99 -5.85
N TYR A 259 18.30 -21.94 -5.05
CA TYR A 259 17.75 -23.28 -4.92
C TYR A 259 17.48 -23.59 -3.45
N LYS A 260 16.56 -24.53 -3.19
CA LYS A 260 16.36 -25.09 -1.85
C LYS A 260 17.66 -25.77 -1.36
N PRO A 261 17.76 -26.11 -0.06
CA PRO A 261 18.96 -26.76 0.50
C PRO A 261 19.35 -28.08 -0.20
N ASP A 262 18.44 -28.73 -0.92
CA ASP A 262 18.74 -29.92 -1.72
C ASP A 262 19.64 -29.63 -2.94
N ASN A 263 19.89 -28.35 -3.27
CA ASN A 263 20.58 -27.90 -4.48
C ASN A 263 19.99 -28.51 -5.77
N ARG A 264 18.67 -28.74 -5.81
CA ARG A 264 17.97 -29.34 -6.96
C ARG A 264 16.67 -28.60 -7.25
N THR A 265 15.89 -28.29 -6.22
CA THR A 265 14.62 -27.60 -6.36
C THR A 265 14.87 -26.10 -6.53
N ARG A 266 14.58 -25.58 -7.72
CA ARG A 266 14.72 -24.16 -8.05
C ARG A 266 13.71 -23.32 -7.25
N ILE A 267 14.18 -22.23 -6.66
CA ILE A 267 13.35 -21.14 -6.14
C ILE A 267 13.19 -20.11 -7.24
N TRP A 268 14.31 -19.54 -7.71
CA TRP A 268 14.37 -18.71 -8.92
C TRP A 268 15.70 -18.92 -9.65
N GLN A 269 15.74 -18.60 -10.93
CA GLN A 269 16.99 -18.60 -11.70
C GLN A 269 16.93 -17.56 -12.80
N GLU A 270 18.05 -16.88 -13.03
CA GLU A 270 18.20 -16.01 -14.18
C GLU A 270 18.11 -16.77 -15.51
N ASP A 271 17.28 -16.27 -16.42
CA ASP A 271 17.13 -16.77 -17.79
C ASP A 271 18.34 -16.33 -18.63
N LYS A 272 18.57 -15.02 -18.64
CA LYS A 272 19.70 -14.32 -19.30
C LYS A 272 20.61 -13.67 -18.25
N PRO A 273 21.88 -13.36 -18.57
CA PRO A 273 22.74 -12.55 -17.72
C PRO A 273 22.10 -11.21 -17.33
N LEU A 274 22.57 -10.62 -16.24
CA LEU A 274 22.28 -9.22 -15.95
C LEU A 274 22.70 -8.35 -17.14
N ARG A 275 21.77 -7.47 -17.55
CA ARG A 275 21.95 -6.54 -18.65
C ARG A 275 21.80 -5.12 -18.14
N TRP A 276 22.72 -4.25 -18.50
CA TRP A 276 22.65 -2.83 -18.17
C TRP A 276 22.84 -1.97 -19.41
N SER A 277 22.49 -0.71 -19.27
CA SER A 277 22.69 0.34 -20.26
C SER A 277 23.48 1.50 -19.62
N THR A 278 23.42 2.70 -20.20
CA THR A 278 23.95 3.92 -19.58
C THR A 278 23.19 4.31 -18.31
N GLY A 279 21.87 4.05 -18.24
CA GLY A 279 21.01 4.53 -17.14
C GLY A 279 20.35 3.44 -16.30
N GLY A 280 20.15 2.23 -16.84
CA GLY A 280 19.35 1.19 -16.19
C GLY A 280 20.04 -0.17 -16.05
N MET A 281 19.51 -1.01 -15.17
CA MET A 281 19.89 -2.40 -15.01
C MET A 281 18.66 -3.31 -14.88
N ARG A 282 18.71 -4.42 -15.61
CA ARG A 282 17.65 -5.42 -15.71
C ARG A 282 18.12 -6.80 -15.30
N GLN A 283 17.24 -7.48 -14.59
CA GLN A 283 17.31 -8.90 -14.30
C GLN A 283 16.22 -9.63 -15.10
N SER A 284 16.55 -10.79 -15.66
CA SER A 284 15.61 -11.67 -16.36
C SER A 284 15.58 -13.03 -15.69
N LEU A 285 14.40 -13.52 -15.31
CA LEU A 285 14.21 -14.76 -14.57
C LEU A 285 13.39 -15.77 -15.38
N VAL A 286 13.73 -17.06 -15.24
CA VAL A 286 12.90 -18.15 -15.77
C VAL A 286 11.60 -18.20 -14.98
N ARG A 287 10.46 -18.02 -15.66
CA ARG A 287 9.13 -18.15 -15.04
C ARG A 287 8.70 -19.60 -14.92
N GLY A 288 8.16 -19.99 -13.76
CA GLY A 288 7.46 -21.26 -13.58
C GLY A 288 6.16 -21.35 -14.39
N ALA A 289 5.76 -22.59 -14.70
CA ALA A 289 4.57 -22.87 -15.51
C ALA A 289 3.30 -22.28 -14.89
N ASP A 290 3.13 -22.36 -13.57
CA ASP A 290 1.96 -21.87 -12.82
C ASP A 290 2.30 -20.74 -11.84
N GLU A 291 3.51 -20.18 -11.95
CA GLU A 291 4.02 -19.16 -11.02
C GLU A 291 3.25 -17.84 -11.16
N GLN A 292 2.69 -17.37 -10.05
CA GLN A 292 1.96 -16.11 -9.96
C GLN A 292 2.83 -15.05 -9.32
N PHE A 293 2.55 -13.79 -9.65
CA PHE A 293 3.26 -12.63 -9.13
C PHE A 293 2.27 -11.63 -8.55
N PHE A 294 2.65 -11.04 -7.42
CA PHE A 294 1.82 -10.11 -6.67
C PHE A 294 2.66 -8.96 -6.11
N GLY A 295 2.00 -7.97 -5.53
CA GLY A 295 2.66 -6.81 -4.93
C GLY A 295 2.72 -5.62 -5.88
N GLY A 296 3.82 -4.86 -5.83
CA GLY A 296 3.97 -3.61 -6.59
C GLY A 296 3.46 -2.36 -5.89
N GLY A 297 3.07 -2.47 -4.61
CA GLY A 297 2.33 -1.44 -3.90
C GLY A 297 0.82 -1.60 -4.09
N GLU A 298 0.13 -0.48 -4.26
CA GLU A 298 -1.25 -0.39 -4.73
C GLU A 298 -1.27 -0.34 -6.27
N GLN A 299 -1.87 -1.34 -6.90
CA GLN A 299 -2.01 -1.43 -8.36
C GLN A 299 -3.51 -1.46 -8.68
N ASN A 300 -4.03 -0.35 -9.19
CA ASN A 300 -5.47 -0.11 -9.23
C ASN A 300 -6.17 -1.12 -10.16
N GLY A 301 -7.09 -1.91 -9.62
CA GLY A 301 -7.85 -2.92 -10.36
C GLY A 301 -7.24 -4.33 -10.41
N SER A 302 -6.07 -4.56 -9.79
CA SER A 302 -5.39 -5.86 -9.85
C SER A 302 -4.71 -6.25 -8.54
N PHE A 303 -4.74 -7.54 -8.21
CA PHE A 303 -3.92 -8.12 -7.14
C PHE A 303 -2.88 -9.12 -7.68
N SER A 304 -3.04 -9.63 -8.90
CA SER A 304 -2.18 -10.65 -9.51
C SER A 304 -1.72 -10.23 -10.91
N HIS A 305 -0.44 -10.36 -11.18
CA HIS A 305 0.24 -9.70 -12.30
C HIS A 305 0.86 -10.66 -13.31
N ARG A 306 0.55 -11.96 -13.22
CA ARG A 306 1.15 -12.97 -14.12
C ARG A 306 0.81 -12.64 -15.59
N GLY A 307 1.84 -12.53 -16.43
CA GLY A 307 1.70 -12.18 -17.84
C GLY A 307 1.43 -10.69 -18.10
N GLN A 308 1.42 -9.87 -17.05
CA GLN A 308 1.19 -8.43 -17.13
C GLN A 308 2.50 -7.66 -16.94
N THR A 309 2.46 -6.38 -17.34
CA THR A 309 3.49 -5.40 -17.01
C THR A 309 2.98 -4.54 -15.88
N MET A 310 3.78 -4.45 -14.83
CA MET A 310 3.56 -3.63 -13.65
C MET A 310 4.59 -2.51 -13.65
N TYR A 311 4.10 -1.27 -13.53
CA TYR A 311 4.95 -0.11 -13.37
C TYR A 311 5.22 0.11 -11.88
N VAL A 312 6.47 0.39 -11.55
CA VAL A 312 6.94 0.69 -10.21
C VAL A 312 7.49 2.10 -10.26
N SER A 313 6.60 3.08 -10.24
CA SER A 313 6.88 4.48 -10.49
C SER A 313 5.82 5.31 -9.78
N ASN A 314 5.97 6.63 -9.78
CA ASN A 314 4.87 7.49 -9.39
C ASN A 314 3.81 7.58 -10.52
N SER A 315 2.53 7.69 -10.13
CA SER A 315 1.38 7.88 -11.02
C SER A 315 0.36 8.80 -10.36
N PHE A 316 -0.18 9.74 -11.14
CA PHE A 316 -1.33 10.57 -10.76
C PHE A 316 -2.63 10.13 -11.45
N ASP A 317 -2.59 9.01 -12.19
CA ASP A 317 -3.80 8.29 -12.55
C ASP A 317 -4.32 7.57 -11.29
N TRP A 318 -5.45 8.07 -10.77
CA TRP A 318 -6.11 7.56 -9.56
C TRP A 318 -7.17 6.50 -9.88
N ASP A 319 -7.46 6.26 -11.17
CA ASP A 319 -8.47 5.32 -11.64
C ASP A 319 -7.88 3.91 -11.88
N GLU A 320 -8.67 2.98 -12.43
CA GLU A 320 -8.25 1.62 -12.76
C GLU A 320 -7.05 1.62 -13.74
N GLY A 321 -5.97 0.91 -13.37
CA GLY A 321 -4.70 0.92 -14.12
C GLY A 321 -3.63 1.85 -13.54
N GLY A 322 -4.00 2.78 -12.66
CA GLY A 322 -3.09 3.61 -11.89
C GLY A 322 -2.24 2.85 -10.86
N TYR A 323 -1.16 3.48 -10.38
CA TYR A 323 -0.19 2.89 -9.45
C TYR A 323 0.44 3.92 -8.50
N ASN A 324 -0.39 4.83 -7.97
CA ASN A 324 0.01 5.96 -7.11
C ASN A 324 0.80 5.54 -5.85
N ASN A 325 0.37 4.49 -5.15
CA ASN A 325 1.07 3.98 -3.96
C ASN A 325 2.00 2.81 -4.28
N SER A 326 2.91 3.02 -5.25
CA SER A 326 3.83 2.00 -5.76
C SER A 326 4.88 1.56 -4.74
N GLN A 327 5.31 0.30 -4.83
CA GLN A 327 6.46 -0.22 -4.08
C GLN A 327 7.33 -1.11 -4.97
N PRO A 328 8.68 -0.97 -4.94
CA PRO A 328 9.62 -1.83 -5.66
C PRO A 328 9.77 -3.22 -5.05
N PHE A 329 8.66 -3.80 -4.60
CA PHE A 329 8.56 -5.08 -3.94
C PHE A 329 7.52 -5.96 -4.65
N TYR A 330 7.88 -7.21 -4.95
CA TYR A 330 6.94 -8.20 -5.46
C TYR A 330 7.10 -9.55 -4.76
N LEU A 331 6.02 -10.34 -4.80
CA LEU A 331 5.93 -11.71 -4.32
C LEU A 331 5.81 -12.68 -5.49
N SER A 332 6.33 -13.89 -5.33
CA SER A 332 6.10 -15.02 -6.22
C SER A 332 5.45 -16.19 -5.47
N SER A 333 4.47 -16.84 -6.09
CA SER A 333 3.90 -18.09 -5.56
C SER A 333 4.90 -19.25 -5.50
N ALA A 334 6.10 -19.12 -6.08
CA ALA A 334 7.20 -20.08 -5.94
C ALA A 334 7.88 -20.03 -4.54
N GLY A 335 7.41 -19.17 -3.63
CA GLY A 335 7.88 -19.12 -2.24
C GLY A 335 9.04 -18.15 -2.02
N TYR A 336 9.03 -17.03 -2.74
CA TYR A 336 9.97 -15.93 -2.52
C TYR A 336 9.34 -14.55 -2.79
N GLY A 337 9.98 -13.49 -2.29
CA GLY A 337 9.72 -12.13 -2.71
C GLY A 337 11.01 -11.36 -2.93
N VAL A 338 10.92 -10.22 -3.62
CA VAL A 338 12.06 -9.40 -4.00
C VAL A 338 11.76 -7.93 -3.73
N LEU A 339 12.61 -7.27 -2.95
CA LEU A 339 12.66 -5.82 -2.84
C LEU A 339 13.86 -5.30 -3.66
N ARG A 340 13.63 -4.40 -4.62
CA ARG A 340 14.70 -3.57 -5.19
C ARG A 340 14.93 -2.37 -4.28
N ASN A 341 16.12 -2.28 -3.68
CA ASN A 341 16.48 -1.20 -2.76
C ASN A 341 16.92 0.04 -3.54
N THR A 342 15.94 0.77 -4.06
CA THR A 342 16.15 1.95 -4.90
C THR A 342 14.97 2.92 -4.78
N PHE A 343 15.22 4.19 -5.10
CA PHE A 343 14.21 5.20 -5.35
C PHE A 343 14.02 5.49 -6.84
N ALA A 344 14.77 4.82 -7.72
CA ALA A 344 14.56 4.94 -9.15
C ALA A 344 13.25 4.24 -9.56
N PRO A 345 12.52 4.77 -10.55
CA PRO A 345 11.39 4.09 -11.15
C PRO A 345 11.81 2.89 -12.00
N GLY A 346 10.89 1.94 -12.14
CA GLY A 346 11.14 0.68 -12.83
C GLY A 346 9.91 0.07 -13.46
N VAL A 347 10.16 -0.98 -14.25
CA VAL A 347 9.13 -1.71 -15.00
C VAL A 347 9.37 -3.21 -14.83
N TYR A 348 8.36 -3.92 -14.33
CA TYR A 348 8.39 -5.36 -14.09
C TYR A 348 7.38 -6.04 -15.01
N THR A 349 7.87 -6.89 -15.92
CA THR A 349 7.02 -7.70 -16.81
C THR A 349 7.07 -9.14 -16.35
N PHE A 350 5.94 -9.69 -15.93
CA PHE A 350 5.84 -11.07 -15.44
C PHE A 350 5.48 -12.05 -16.57
N GLY A 351 6.09 -11.83 -17.74
CA GLY A 351 6.00 -12.68 -18.92
C GLY A 351 6.84 -13.95 -18.80
N SER A 352 7.12 -14.62 -19.91
CA SER A 352 8.03 -15.77 -19.96
C SER A 352 9.14 -15.48 -20.97
N PRO A 353 10.32 -14.97 -20.53
CA PRO A 353 10.78 -14.86 -19.14
C PRO A 353 10.16 -13.68 -18.36
N VAL A 354 10.34 -13.69 -17.04
CA VAL A 354 10.09 -12.52 -16.17
C VAL A 354 11.23 -11.53 -16.34
N THR A 355 10.93 -10.24 -16.33
CA THR A 355 11.91 -9.19 -16.56
C THR A 355 11.66 -8.03 -15.62
N THR A 356 12.63 -7.70 -14.77
CA THR A 356 12.51 -6.60 -13.80
C THR A 356 13.65 -5.61 -13.99
N GLY A 357 13.32 -4.39 -14.36
CA GLY A 357 14.26 -3.30 -14.59
C GLY A 357 14.02 -2.13 -13.65
N GLN A 358 15.09 -1.39 -13.37
CA GLN A 358 15.06 -0.10 -12.69
C GLN A 358 15.90 0.89 -13.51
N GLN A 359 15.51 2.16 -13.53
CA GLN A 359 16.27 3.26 -14.11
C GLN A 359 17.47 3.63 -13.22
N GLU A 360 18.22 2.61 -12.86
CA GLU A 360 19.41 2.69 -12.06
C GLU A 360 20.39 1.62 -12.56
N ARG A 361 21.61 2.02 -12.89
CA ARG A 361 22.63 1.14 -13.48
C ARG A 361 23.21 0.10 -12.51
N ARG A 362 22.62 -0.07 -11.33
CA ARG A 362 22.97 -1.11 -10.35
C ARG A 362 21.79 -2.02 -10.00
N LEU A 363 22.12 -3.24 -9.62
CA LEU A 363 21.24 -4.15 -8.90
C LEU A 363 21.54 -4.01 -7.41
N ASP A 364 20.51 -3.80 -6.62
CA ASP A 364 20.53 -4.04 -5.17
C ASP A 364 19.17 -4.63 -4.82
N ALA A 365 19.15 -5.94 -4.60
CA ALA A 365 17.94 -6.72 -4.44
C ALA A 365 18.02 -7.58 -3.18
N TYR A 366 17.00 -7.48 -2.34
CA TYR A 366 16.79 -8.39 -1.23
C TYR A 366 15.79 -9.46 -1.65
N TYR A 367 16.19 -10.72 -1.56
CA TYR A 367 15.34 -11.88 -1.75
C TYR A 367 14.95 -12.44 -0.39
N PHE A 368 13.66 -12.68 -0.21
CA PHE A 368 13.07 -13.23 1.00
C PHE A 368 12.50 -14.61 0.69
N LEU A 369 12.84 -15.62 1.47
CA LEU A 369 12.32 -16.99 1.29
C LEU A 369 11.17 -17.29 2.24
N GLY A 370 10.15 -17.99 1.77
CA GLY A 370 9.03 -18.44 2.61
C GLY A 370 7.69 -18.39 1.89
N ASP A 371 6.63 -18.76 2.59
CA ASP A 371 5.27 -18.47 2.12
C ASP A 371 5.02 -16.95 2.05
N ALA A 372 3.92 -16.54 1.39
CA ALA A 372 3.60 -15.12 1.17
C ALA A 372 3.59 -14.30 2.46
N LYS A 373 3.00 -14.82 3.55
CA LYS A 373 2.91 -14.12 4.85
C LYS A 373 4.28 -13.97 5.49
N GLN A 374 5.11 -15.02 5.45
CA GLN A 374 6.49 -14.97 5.93
C GLN A 374 7.33 -13.96 5.14
N VAL A 375 7.14 -13.92 3.82
CA VAL A 375 7.85 -12.98 2.94
C VAL A 375 7.46 -11.54 3.24
N ILE A 376 6.15 -11.23 3.33
CA ILE A 376 5.65 -9.91 3.74
C ILE A 376 6.24 -9.52 5.10
N GLY A 377 6.26 -10.45 6.06
CA GLY A 377 6.82 -10.20 7.38
C GLY A 377 8.32 -9.95 7.40
N LYS A 378 9.08 -10.61 6.51
CA LYS A 378 10.52 -10.37 6.37
C LYS A 378 10.83 -9.07 5.65
N TYR A 379 10.03 -8.71 4.64
CA TYR A 379 10.12 -7.44 3.93
C TYR A 379 9.83 -6.27 4.87
N THR A 380 8.70 -6.28 5.56
CA THR A 380 8.31 -5.23 6.51
C THR A 380 9.26 -5.16 7.71
N ALA A 381 9.92 -6.25 8.11
CA ALA A 381 10.98 -6.17 9.12
C ALA A 381 12.21 -5.37 8.63
N LEU A 382 12.48 -5.33 7.32
CA LEU A 382 13.54 -4.47 6.76
C LEU A 382 13.05 -3.04 6.54
N ALA A 383 11.90 -2.90 5.89
CA ALA A 383 11.40 -1.60 5.41
C ALA A 383 10.69 -0.78 6.49
N GLY A 384 10.39 -1.38 7.64
CA GLY A 384 9.55 -0.84 8.69
C GLY A 384 8.20 -1.56 8.76
N LYS A 385 7.83 -1.99 9.96
CA LYS A 385 6.53 -2.64 10.22
C LYS A 385 5.39 -1.65 10.05
N PRO A 386 4.20 -2.11 9.61
CA PRO A 386 3.01 -1.27 9.65
C PRO A 386 2.87 -0.56 10.99
N PHE A 387 2.56 0.74 10.98
CA PHE A 387 2.36 1.47 12.23
C PHE A 387 1.13 0.92 12.96
N MET A 388 1.13 1.01 14.29
CA MET A 388 -0.06 0.69 15.06
C MET A 388 -0.94 1.95 15.13
N PRO A 389 -2.13 1.97 14.51
CA PRO A 389 -2.98 3.15 14.54
C PRO A 389 -3.55 3.39 15.94
N PRO A 390 -3.91 4.64 16.25
CA PRO A 390 -4.83 4.91 17.34
C PRO A 390 -6.22 4.35 16.99
N VAL A 391 -7.03 3.99 17.99
CA VAL A 391 -8.36 3.40 17.80
C VAL A 391 -9.28 4.35 17.02
N TYR A 392 -9.22 5.66 17.28
CA TYR A 392 -10.00 6.65 16.52
C TYR A 392 -9.64 6.68 15.02
N GLY A 393 -8.44 6.22 14.64
CA GLY A 393 -8.05 6.10 13.24
C GLY A 393 -8.67 4.91 12.52
N LEU A 394 -9.26 3.97 13.26
CA LEU A 394 -10.06 2.87 12.72
C LEU A 394 -11.56 3.20 12.66
N GLU A 395 -11.99 4.30 13.27
CA GLU A 395 -13.33 4.87 13.14
C GLU A 395 -13.42 5.72 11.86
N PRO A 396 -14.63 6.07 11.38
CA PRO A 396 -14.75 6.93 10.20
C PRO A 396 -14.18 8.32 10.44
N GLY A 397 -13.42 8.83 9.46
CA GLY A 397 -13.03 10.23 9.37
C GLY A 397 -13.95 11.06 8.47
N ASP A 398 -13.95 12.37 8.66
CA ASP A 398 -14.61 13.35 7.79
C ASP A 398 -13.61 14.41 7.34
N SER A 399 -13.76 14.96 6.15
CA SER A 399 -12.84 15.93 5.58
C SER A 399 -13.59 16.96 4.74
N ASP A 400 -13.36 18.24 4.99
CA ASP A 400 -13.81 19.34 4.14
C ASP A 400 -12.88 20.56 4.30
N CYS A 401 -13.04 21.52 3.41
CA CYS A 401 -12.51 22.86 3.57
C CYS A 401 -13.56 23.81 4.18
N TYR A 402 -13.32 24.28 5.41
CA TYR A 402 -14.26 25.15 6.12
C TYR A 402 -13.92 26.63 6.08
N LEU A 403 -12.76 27.04 5.57
CA LEU A 403 -12.36 28.45 5.49
C LEU A 403 -11.87 28.74 4.08
N HIS A 404 -12.18 29.90 3.49
CA HIS A 404 -11.74 30.25 2.13
C HIS A 404 -12.02 29.17 1.06
N ASN A 405 -13.08 28.38 1.24
CA ASN A 405 -13.41 27.28 0.34
C ASN A 405 -13.74 27.84 -1.04
N ALA A 406 -12.97 27.44 -2.06
CA ALA A 406 -13.19 27.92 -3.44
C ALA A 406 -14.43 27.31 -4.11
N ASN A 407 -14.89 26.15 -3.63
CA ASN A 407 -16.02 25.39 -4.18
C ASN A 407 -17.34 25.62 -3.45
N ARG A 408 -17.28 26.25 -2.27
CA ARG A 408 -18.41 26.57 -1.41
C ARG A 408 -18.39 28.06 -1.07
N GLY A 409 -19.49 28.60 -0.56
CA GLY A 409 -19.45 29.95 0.01
C GLY A 409 -18.53 30.00 1.24
N GLU A 410 -18.11 31.21 1.63
CA GLU A 410 -17.28 31.40 2.83
C GLU A 410 -17.93 30.76 4.07
N ARG A 411 -17.15 29.99 4.81
CA ARG A 411 -17.49 29.33 6.07
C ARG A 411 -16.40 29.67 7.10
N HIS A 412 -16.59 29.27 8.35
CA HIS A 412 -15.58 29.38 9.39
C HIS A 412 -15.12 28.01 9.84
N THR A 413 -13.86 27.85 10.27
CA THR A 413 -13.33 26.56 10.76
C THR A 413 -14.19 25.95 11.88
N LEU A 414 -14.81 26.78 12.73
CA LEU A 414 -15.74 26.33 13.77
C LEU A 414 -17.06 25.74 13.25
N ASP A 415 -17.42 25.96 11.98
CA ASP A 415 -18.59 25.33 11.36
C ASP A 415 -18.44 23.82 11.24
N ALA A 416 -17.21 23.28 11.30
CA ALA A 416 -16.96 21.84 11.39
C ALA A 416 -17.68 21.18 12.58
N LEU A 417 -17.89 21.93 13.68
CA LEU A 417 -18.62 21.42 14.85
C LEU A 417 -20.10 21.13 14.54
N LYS A 418 -20.70 21.82 13.56
CA LYS A 418 -22.08 21.53 13.11
C LYS A 418 -22.16 20.21 12.35
N ILE A 419 -21.08 19.83 11.67
CA ILE A 419 -20.98 18.52 11.01
C ILE A 419 -20.79 17.42 12.07
N ALA A 420 -19.93 17.66 13.09
CA ALA A 420 -19.79 16.74 14.24
C ALA A 420 -21.10 16.54 15.02
N ASP A 421 -21.90 17.61 15.19
CA ASP A 421 -23.28 17.54 15.70
C ASP A 421 -24.14 16.58 14.86
N GLY A 422 -24.03 16.65 13.53
CA GLY A 422 -24.76 15.79 12.59
C GLY A 422 -24.46 14.30 12.78
N TYR A 423 -23.19 13.93 12.93
CA TYR A 423 -22.78 12.55 13.26
C TYR A 423 -23.42 12.07 14.56
N THR A 424 -23.37 12.91 15.61
CA THR A 424 -23.94 12.59 16.93
C THR A 424 -25.46 12.41 16.86
N GLN A 425 -26.17 13.37 16.25
CA GLN A 425 -27.63 13.37 16.12
C GLN A 425 -28.15 12.18 15.32
N ASN A 426 -27.38 11.73 14.33
CA ASN A 426 -27.73 10.60 13.50
C ASN A 426 -27.19 9.26 14.02
N GLN A 427 -26.62 9.21 15.22
CA GLN A 427 -26.02 8.01 15.82
C GLN A 427 -25.00 7.34 14.89
N MET A 428 -24.13 8.15 14.29
CA MET A 428 -23.04 7.69 13.43
C MET A 428 -21.71 7.98 14.12
N PRO A 429 -20.76 7.02 14.10
CA PRO A 429 -19.44 7.22 14.69
C PRO A 429 -18.59 8.21 13.90
N LEU A 430 -17.74 8.93 14.62
CA LEU A 430 -16.78 9.89 14.08
C LEU A 430 -15.50 9.87 14.93
N GLY A 431 -14.39 9.44 14.32
CA GLY A 431 -13.11 9.37 15.03
C GLY A 431 -12.29 10.65 14.92
N TRP A 432 -12.35 11.33 13.77
CA TRP A 432 -11.53 12.50 13.49
C TRP A 432 -12.07 13.32 12.32
N MET A 433 -11.67 14.59 12.23
CA MET A 433 -12.06 15.49 11.14
C MET A 433 -10.88 16.30 10.62
N LEU A 434 -10.69 16.35 9.29
CA LEU A 434 -9.86 17.37 8.64
C LEU A 434 -10.72 18.61 8.40
N VAL A 435 -10.26 19.76 8.91
CA VAL A 435 -11.04 21.00 8.88
C VAL A 435 -10.50 22.05 7.90
N ASN A 436 -9.48 21.69 7.12
CA ASN A 436 -8.79 22.58 6.18
C ASN A 436 -8.40 21.88 4.87
N ASP A 437 -9.14 20.86 4.43
CA ASP A 437 -8.70 20.00 3.33
C ASP A 437 -8.83 20.68 1.96
N GLY A 438 -7.70 21.13 1.42
CA GLY A 438 -7.62 21.74 0.09
C GLY A 438 -6.75 23.00 0.04
N TYR A 439 -6.25 23.31 -1.16
CA TYR A 439 -5.41 24.48 -1.40
C TYR A 439 -6.12 25.78 -1.02
N GLY A 440 -5.38 26.65 -0.32
CA GLY A 440 -5.87 27.97 0.06
C GLY A 440 -6.91 27.97 1.19
N CYS A 441 -7.31 26.80 1.70
CA CYS A 441 -8.34 26.71 2.73
C CYS A 441 -7.94 27.46 4.03
N GLY A 442 -6.75 27.14 4.54
CA GLY A 442 -6.28 27.68 5.82
C GLY A 442 -7.16 27.25 6.99
N TYR A 443 -6.96 27.88 8.15
CA TYR A 443 -7.75 27.63 9.35
C TYR A 443 -7.71 28.84 10.29
N GLU A 444 -8.73 28.97 11.13
CA GLU A 444 -8.78 29.90 12.26
C GLU A 444 -9.29 29.18 13.53
N ASN A 445 -9.08 29.78 14.71
CA ASN A 445 -9.62 29.29 15.98
C ASN A 445 -9.33 27.79 16.25
N LEU A 446 -8.09 27.36 15.96
CA LEU A 446 -7.73 25.94 15.93
C LEU A 446 -7.87 25.26 17.30
N GLU A 447 -7.45 25.93 18.39
CA GLU A 447 -7.61 25.41 19.75
C GLU A 447 -9.08 25.23 20.14
N GLN A 448 -9.94 26.20 19.78
CA GLN A 448 -11.38 26.11 20.05
C GLN A 448 -12.03 25.01 19.22
N THR A 449 -11.62 24.86 17.95
CA THR A 449 -12.10 23.80 17.07
C THR A 449 -11.69 22.43 17.60
N ALA A 450 -10.43 22.25 17.99
CA ALA A 450 -9.94 21.01 18.58
C ALA A 450 -10.68 20.65 19.87
N LYS A 451 -10.89 21.63 20.76
CA LYS A 451 -11.66 21.45 21.99
C LYS A 451 -13.10 21.03 21.70
N GLY A 452 -13.75 21.67 20.72
CA GLY A 452 -15.10 21.32 20.29
C GLY A 452 -15.17 19.88 19.76
N LEU A 453 -14.27 19.50 18.86
CA LEU A 453 -14.21 18.13 18.33
C LEU A 453 -13.98 17.10 19.45
N GLN A 454 -13.10 17.40 20.42
CA GLN A 454 -12.88 16.54 21.57
C GLN A 454 -14.13 16.39 22.45
N ASP A 455 -14.95 17.43 22.58
CA ASP A 455 -16.24 17.36 23.28
C ASP A 455 -17.25 16.47 22.52
N HIS A 456 -17.07 16.28 21.22
CA HIS A 456 -17.75 15.28 20.37
C HIS A 456 -17.02 13.93 20.27
N HIS A 457 -15.96 13.72 21.05
CA HIS A 457 -15.11 12.52 21.01
C HIS A 457 -14.35 12.28 19.69
N ALA A 458 -14.25 13.30 18.85
CA ALA A 458 -13.48 13.28 17.60
C ALA A 458 -12.14 14.01 17.75
N GLN A 459 -11.14 13.60 16.97
CA GLN A 459 -9.82 14.26 16.94
C GLN A 459 -9.72 15.29 15.82
N LEU A 460 -9.00 16.37 16.07
CA LEU A 460 -8.63 17.33 15.03
C LEU A 460 -7.58 16.73 14.11
N GLY A 461 -7.83 16.80 12.81
CA GLY A 461 -6.87 16.57 11.76
C GLY A 461 -6.66 17.82 10.91
N LEU A 462 -5.52 17.88 10.23
CA LEU A 462 -5.23 18.91 9.24
C LEU A 462 -4.63 18.33 7.97
N TRP A 463 -5.04 18.87 6.84
CA TRP A 463 -4.31 18.78 5.59
C TRP A 463 -3.01 19.60 5.70
N THR A 464 -1.91 19.00 5.28
CA THR A 464 -0.54 19.46 5.54
C THR A 464 0.24 19.49 4.24
N GLN A 465 0.64 20.70 3.80
CA GLN A 465 1.42 20.96 2.59
C GLN A 465 2.85 21.42 2.94
N ASP A 466 3.02 22.64 3.46
CA ASP A 466 4.34 23.21 3.80
C ASP A 466 4.49 23.51 5.31
N GLY A 467 3.96 22.61 6.15
CA GLY A 467 3.67 22.92 7.55
C GLY A 467 4.48 22.16 8.60
N ILE A 468 5.56 21.46 8.26
CA ILE A 468 6.34 20.73 9.29
C ILE A 468 6.84 21.68 10.40
N ASP A 469 7.20 22.91 10.04
CA ASP A 469 7.61 23.94 11.00
C ASP A 469 6.46 24.39 11.91
N LYS A 470 5.22 24.43 11.40
CA LYS A 470 3.98 24.74 12.14
C LYS A 470 3.42 23.55 12.91
N LEU A 471 3.82 22.33 12.56
CA LEU A 471 3.25 21.10 13.10
C LEU A 471 3.35 21.03 14.63
N ALA A 472 4.44 21.53 15.21
CA ALA A 472 4.59 21.59 16.66
C ALA A 472 3.49 22.45 17.33
N ASP A 473 3.16 23.60 16.76
CA ASP A 473 2.13 24.50 17.29
C ASP A 473 0.71 23.99 16.99
N GLN A 474 0.50 23.38 15.82
CA GLN A 474 -0.77 22.72 15.48
C GLN A 474 -1.06 21.51 16.40
N VAL A 475 -0.05 20.71 16.73
CA VAL A 475 -0.18 19.58 17.67
C VAL A 475 -0.46 20.07 19.09
N LYS A 476 0.16 21.18 19.52
CA LYS A 476 -0.19 21.85 20.78
C LYS A 476 -1.63 22.35 20.78
N ALA A 477 -2.11 22.86 19.65
CA ALA A 477 -3.50 23.29 19.49
C ALA A 477 -4.50 22.12 19.46
N GLY A 478 -4.03 20.89 19.30
CA GLY A 478 -4.84 19.67 19.43
C GLY A 478 -4.86 18.76 18.20
N GLN A 479 -4.10 19.06 17.14
CA GLN A 479 -4.00 18.19 15.97
C GLN A 479 -3.45 16.81 16.35
N ARG A 480 -4.09 15.75 15.85
CA ARG A 480 -3.67 14.35 16.00
C ARG A 480 -3.61 13.58 14.68
N VAL A 481 -4.17 14.15 13.61
CA VAL A 481 -4.15 13.55 12.26
C VAL A 481 -3.51 14.52 11.27
N ALA A 482 -2.66 14.01 10.39
CA ALA A 482 -2.11 14.77 9.26
C ALA A 482 -2.45 14.08 7.95
N LYS A 483 -3.11 14.77 7.02
CA LYS A 483 -3.25 14.33 5.63
C LYS A 483 -2.25 15.09 4.77
N LEU A 484 -1.32 14.39 4.13
CA LEU A 484 -0.27 15.03 3.34
C LEU A 484 -0.82 15.44 1.98
N ASP A 485 -0.50 16.65 1.58
CA ASP A 485 -0.87 17.21 0.29
C ASP A 485 -0.17 16.52 -0.88
N VAL A 486 -0.89 16.29 -1.98
CA VAL A 486 -0.35 15.83 -3.26
C VAL A 486 0.68 16.79 -3.87
N ALA A 487 0.54 18.12 -3.78
CA ALA A 487 1.58 19.03 -4.29
C ALA A 487 2.85 18.98 -3.43
N TRP A 488 2.72 18.57 -2.17
CA TRP A 488 3.87 18.27 -1.35
C TRP A 488 4.47 16.92 -1.76
N VAL A 489 3.76 15.81 -1.55
CA VAL A 489 4.34 14.45 -1.71
C VAL A 489 4.38 13.94 -3.15
N GLY A 490 3.85 14.71 -4.11
CA GLY A 490 3.71 14.34 -5.52
C GLY A 490 5.02 14.10 -6.26
N ASN A 491 6.16 14.56 -5.76
CA ASN A 491 7.46 14.16 -6.28
C ASN A 491 7.76 12.66 -6.03
N GLY A 492 6.99 12.01 -5.14
CA GLY A 492 7.03 10.57 -4.90
C GLY A 492 8.31 10.08 -4.24
N TYR A 493 8.56 8.78 -4.37
CA TYR A 493 9.82 8.11 -4.00
C TYR A 493 10.31 8.48 -2.59
N LYS A 494 11.52 9.04 -2.50
CA LYS A 494 12.15 9.46 -1.24
C LYS A 494 11.42 10.65 -0.62
N PHE A 495 10.96 11.60 -1.43
CA PHE A 495 10.33 12.81 -0.94
C PHE A 495 9.04 12.51 -0.17
N ALA A 496 8.16 11.70 -0.76
CA ALA A 496 6.92 11.26 -0.11
C ALA A 496 7.19 10.48 1.19
N LEU A 497 8.22 9.61 1.18
CA LEU A 497 8.59 8.82 2.35
C LEU A 497 9.14 9.68 3.50
N ASP A 498 10.00 10.65 3.19
CA ASP A 498 10.57 11.59 4.15
C ASP A 498 9.47 12.49 4.74
N ALA A 499 8.56 13.01 3.92
CA ALA A 499 7.42 13.81 4.35
C ALA A 499 6.52 13.04 5.33
N CYS A 500 6.24 11.77 5.01
CA CYS A 500 5.49 10.90 5.90
C CYS A 500 6.19 10.73 7.25
N ASP A 501 7.44 10.26 7.24
CA ASP A 501 8.16 10.02 8.49
C ASP A 501 8.30 11.30 9.33
N ALA A 502 8.46 12.46 8.68
CA ALA A 502 8.52 13.75 9.35
C ALA A 502 7.17 14.16 9.98
N ALA A 503 6.05 14.01 9.26
CA ALA A 503 4.72 14.31 9.78
C ALA A 503 4.36 13.42 10.98
N LYS A 504 4.61 12.10 10.85
CA LYS A 504 4.41 11.15 11.96
C LYS A 504 5.26 11.55 13.16
N LYS A 505 6.56 11.75 12.95
CA LYS A 505 7.49 12.16 14.02
C LYS A 505 7.08 13.48 14.64
N GLY A 506 6.57 14.43 13.87
CA GLY A 506 6.13 15.73 14.37
C GLY A 506 4.94 15.62 15.34
N ILE A 507 3.96 14.76 15.05
CA ILE A 507 2.87 14.45 15.99
C ILE A 507 3.44 13.81 17.27
N GLU A 508 4.28 12.79 17.12
CA GLU A 508 4.82 12.01 18.24
C GLU A 508 5.86 12.78 19.09
N ALA A 509 6.54 13.76 18.54
CA ALA A 509 7.50 14.59 19.28
C ALA A 509 6.80 15.68 20.12
N ASN A 510 5.57 16.05 19.75
CA ASN A 510 4.82 17.13 20.39
C ASN A 510 3.56 16.64 21.13
N SER A 511 3.35 15.32 21.20
CA SER A 511 2.27 14.70 21.98
C SER A 511 2.63 13.27 22.43
N ASP A 512 1.84 12.71 23.34
CA ASP A 512 1.90 11.29 23.74
C ASP A 512 1.17 10.36 22.74
N ALA A 513 0.33 10.92 21.87
CA ALA A 513 -0.44 10.20 20.88
C ALA A 513 0.45 9.46 19.86
N ARG A 514 -0.12 8.39 19.31
CA ARG A 514 0.42 7.72 18.11
C ARG A 514 0.31 8.67 16.92
N GLY A 515 1.35 8.79 16.11
CA GLY A 515 1.25 9.56 14.88
C GLY A 515 0.30 8.87 13.90
N PHE A 516 -0.69 9.61 13.39
CA PHE A 516 -1.65 9.12 12.41
C PHE A 516 -1.59 10.00 11.17
N VAL A 517 -1.06 9.43 10.09
CA VAL A 517 -0.79 10.15 8.84
C VAL A 517 -1.57 9.48 7.71
N TRP A 518 -2.12 10.28 6.81
CA TRP A 518 -2.72 9.88 5.54
C TRP A 518 -1.90 10.49 4.41
N LEU A 519 -1.64 9.73 3.34
CA LEU A 519 -0.94 10.27 2.18
C LEU A 519 -1.43 9.65 0.87
N PRO A 520 -1.60 10.46 -0.20
CA PRO A 520 -1.45 9.97 -1.55
C PRO A 520 0.02 9.70 -1.83
N VAL A 521 0.30 8.88 -2.85
CA VAL A 521 1.63 8.69 -3.43
C VAL A 521 2.67 8.20 -2.42
N SER A 522 3.26 7.03 -2.67
CA SER A 522 4.20 6.45 -1.70
C SER A 522 5.27 5.58 -2.34
N TRP A 523 6.11 5.02 -1.47
CA TRP A 523 7.19 4.12 -1.83
C TRP A 523 7.39 3.01 -0.78
N ALA A 524 8.33 2.10 -1.02
CA ALA A 524 8.68 1.06 -0.05
C ALA A 524 9.07 1.66 1.30
N GLY A 525 8.33 1.30 2.35
CA GLY A 525 8.51 1.82 3.70
C GLY A 525 7.32 2.62 4.22
N ALA A 526 6.47 3.18 3.35
CA ALA A 526 5.39 4.07 3.76
C ALA A 526 4.36 3.41 4.70
N GLN A 527 4.22 2.09 4.67
CA GLN A 527 3.38 1.34 5.61
C GLN A 527 3.74 1.60 7.09
N ARG A 528 4.99 1.98 7.39
CA ARG A 528 5.44 2.27 8.77
C ARG A 528 4.96 3.62 9.29
N CYS A 529 4.38 4.42 8.42
CA CYS A 529 4.12 5.81 8.67
C CYS A 529 2.64 6.17 8.59
N GLY A 530 1.92 5.72 7.56
CA GLY A 530 0.57 6.23 7.32
C GLY A 530 -0.37 5.28 6.58
N VAL A 531 -1.63 5.71 6.52
CA VAL A 531 -2.69 5.14 5.70
C VAL A 531 -2.47 5.61 4.27
N LEU A 532 -2.33 4.66 3.36
CA LEU A 532 -2.17 4.96 1.94
C LEU A 532 -3.56 5.20 1.35
N TRP A 533 -3.76 6.39 0.81
CA TRP A 533 -5.02 6.80 0.21
C TRP A 533 -4.92 6.74 -1.30
N SER A 534 -5.96 6.20 -1.93
CA SER A 534 -5.95 5.78 -3.33
C SER A 534 -6.06 6.90 -4.37
N GLY A 535 -6.24 8.16 -3.93
CA GLY A 535 -6.36 9.28 -4.85
C GLY A 535 -7.79 9.79 -5.07
N ASP A 536 -7.88 10.77 -5.96
CA ASP A 536 -9.10 11.49 -6.29
C ASP A 536 -9.87 10.78 -7.41
N GLN A 537 -11.02 10.20 -7.09
CA GLN A 537 -11.80 9.41 -8.05
C GLN A 537 -13.24 9.88 -8.24
N LYS A 538 -13.90 9.31 -9.26
CA LYS A 538 -15.29 9.64 -9.64
C LYS A 538 -16.21 8.43 -9.44
N LEU A 539 -17.24 8.59 -8.61
CA LEU A 539 -18.25 7.56 -8.35
C LEU A 539 -18.87 7.00 -9.64
N SER A 540 -18.92 5.68 -9.72
CA SER A 540 -19.65 4.85 -10.66
C SER A 540 -19.74 3.41 -10.10
N TRP A 541 -20.54 2.56 -10.72
CA TRP A 541 -20.52 1.12 -10.38
C TRP A 541 -19.15 0.48 -10.65
N ASP A 542 -18.50 0.93 -11.72
CA ASP A 542 -17.18 0.45 -12.10
C ASP A 542 -16.11 0.88 -11.08
N TYR A 543 -16.22 2.10 -10.54
CA TYR A 543 -15.42 2.58 -9.40
C TYR A 543 -15.46 1.62 -8.22
N ILE A 544 -16.65 1.15 -7.81
CA ILE A 544 -16.77 0.17 -6.73
C ILE A 544 -16.08 -1.14 -7.14
N ARG A 545 -16.28 -1.62 -8.38
CA ARG A 545 -15.75 -2.90 -8.87
C ARG A 545 -14.23 -2.95 -8.77
N TRP A 546 -13.52 -1.98 -9.33
CA TRP A 546 -12.07 -2.07 -9.46
C TRP A 546 -11.32 -1.74 -8.15
N GLN A 547 -11.92 -0.99 -7.23
CA GLN A 547 -11.31 -0.73 -5.91
C GLN A 547 -11.15 -1.99 -5.04
N ILE A 548 -12.00 -2.99 -5.21
CA ILE A 548 -11.98 -4.23 -4.42
C ILE A 548 -10.63 -4.97 -4.54
N PRO A 549 -10.17 -5.35 -5.76
CA PRO A 549 -8.87 -5.97 -5.92
C PRO A 549 -7.70 -5.02 -5.62
N THR A 550 -7.88 -3.69 -5.76
CA THR A 550 -6.86 -2.70 -5.39
C THR A 550 -6.51 -2.80 -3.90
N TYR A 551 -7.51 -2.75 -3.03
CA TYR A 551 -7.28 -2.72 -1.57
C TYR A 551 -6.89 -4.09 -1.03
N ALA A 552 -7.47 -5.17 -1.58
CA ALA A 552 -7.03 -6.53 -1.24
C ALA A 552 -5.58 -6.77 -1.68
N GLY A 553 -5.21 -6.36 -2.90
CA GLY A 553 -3.87 -6.54 -3.45
C GLY A 553 -2.78 -5.81 -2.67
N ALA A 554 -3.07 -4.63 -2.11
CA ALA A 554 -2.08 -3.83 -1.38
C ALA A 554 -1.46 -4.54 -0.16
N THR A 555 -2.21 -5.43 0.52
CA THR A 555 -1.66 -6.25 1.63
C THR A 555 -0.53 -7.17 1.17
N LEU A 556 -0.54 -7.63 -0.09
CA LEU A 556 0.56 -8.42 -0.67
C LEU A 556 1.85 -7.60 -0.84
N SER A 557 1.76 -6.27 -0.71
CA SER A 557 2.88 -5.34 -0.63
C SER A 557 3.22 -4.94 0.81
N GLY A 558 2.63 -5.57 1.83
CA GLY A 558 2.83 -5.18 3.23
C GLY A 558 2.16 -3.86 3.62
N ILE A 559 1.28 -3.33 2.78
CA ILE A 559 0.45 -2.15 3.08
C ILE A 559 -0.76 -2.64 3.86
N ALA A 560 -0.71 -2.50 5.19
CA ALA A 560 -1.82 -2.95 6.05
C ALA A 560 -3.02 -1.99 6.06
N TYR A 561 -2.80 -0.72 5.71
CA TYR A 561 -3.78 0.35 5.70
C TYR A 561 -3.82 0.99 4.31
N ASN A 562 -4.70 0.49 3.45
CA ASN A 562 -5.00 1.06 2.14
C ASN A 562 -6.51 1.29 2.01
N THR A 563 -6.91 2.43 1.46
CA THR A 563 -8.33 2.82 1.33
C THR A 563 -8.49 4.02 0.40
N GLY A 564 -9.73 4.43 0.17
CA GLY A 564 -10.10 5.63 -0.59
C GLY A 564 -11.35 6.28 -0.02
N ASP A 565 -11.88 7.26 -0.74
CA ASP A 565 -13.03 8.02 -0.28
C ASP A 565 -14.30 7.16 -0.26
N VAL A 566 -15.09 7.25 0.79
CA VAL A 566 -16.45 6.70 0.79
C VAL A 566 -17.31 7.53 -0.16
N GLY A 567 -17.87 6.91 -1.20
CA GLY A 567 -18.72 7.59 -2.18
C GLY A 567 -17.99 8.48 -3.21
N SER A 568 -16.65 8.54 -3.18
CA SER A 568 -15.79 9.39 -4.02
C SER A 568 -15.76 10.89 -3.67
N ILE A 569 -14.69 11.58 -4.03
CA ILE A 569 -14.56 13.04 -3.88
C ILE A 569 -15.42 13.83 -4.88
N TYR A 570 -15.56 13.39 -6.13
CA TYR A 570 -16.10 14.26 -7.21
C TYR A 570 -17.58 14.05 -7.55
N ARG A 571 -18.17 12.91 -7.19
CA ARG A 571 -19.54 12.56 -7.60
C ARG A 571 -20.31 11.96 -6.45
N HIS A 572 -21.60 12.26 -6.42
CA HIS A 572 -22.51 11.72 -5.42
C HIS A 572 -23.72 11.05 -6.08
N ASP A 573 -24.13 9.92 -5.50
CA ASP A 573 -25.38 9.21 -5.72
C ASP A 573 -25.68 8.38 -4.48
N ALA A 574 -26.86 8.57 -3.88
CA ALA A 574 -27.21 7.96 -2.60
C ALA A 574 -27.12 6.42 -2.59
N LYS A 575 -27.48 5.76 -3.71
CA LYS A 575 -27.45 4.30 -3.81
C LYS A 575 -26.02 3.79 -3.91
N MET A 576 -25.20 4.38 -4.77
CA MET A 576 -23.80 4.01 -4.91
C MET A 576 -22.99 4.35 -3.65
N TYR A 577 -23.27 5.47 -2.98
CA TYR A 577 -22.67 5.82 -1.69
C TYR A 577 -22.95 4.73 -0.65
N ALA A 578 -24.22 4.34 -0.48
CA ALA A 578 -24.59 3.31 0.49
C ALA A 578 -23.95 1.96 0.17
N ARG A 579 -23.87 1.58 -1.12
CA ARG A 579 -23.18 0.35 -1.55
C ARG A 579 -21.68 0.40 -1.31
N ASP A 580 -21.05 1.55 -1.48
CA ASP A 580 -19.62 1.72 -1.27
C ASP A 580 -19.27 1.70 0.24
N LEU A 581 -20.05 2.41 1.07
CA LEU A 581 -19.87 2.43 2.52
C LEU A 581 -20.00 1.02 3.13
N GLN A 582 -20.94 0.20 2.64
CA GLN A 582 -21.18 -1.16 3.14
C GLN A 582 -19.91 -2.00 3.25
N TRP A 583 -19.16 -2.11 2.15
CA TRP A 583 -17.96 -2.94 2.13
C TRP A 583 -16.74 -2.22 2.69
N LYS A 584 -16.66 -0.89 2.52
CA LYS A 584 -15.61 -0.07 3.14
C LYS A 584 -15.65 -0.13 4.66
N ALA A 585 -16.80 -0.42 5.26
CA ALA A 585 -16.91 -0.70 6.69
C ALA A 585 -15.99 -1.84 7.18
N PHE A 586 -15.58 -2.75 6.27
CA PHE A 586 -14.66 -3.87 6.55
C PHE A 586 -13.20 -3.57 6.18
N LEU A 587 -12.89 -2.35 5.73
CA LEU A 587 -11.52 -1.83 5.64
C LEU A 587 -11.09 -1.25 7.00
N PRO A 588 -9.78 -1.27 7.32
CA PRO A 588 -9.29 -0.82 8.62
C PRO A 588 -9.55 0.67 8.83
N ALA A 589 -9.30 1.52 7.83
CA ALA A 589 -9.49 2.97 7.89
C ALA A 589 -10.39 3.44 6.74
N ILE A 590 -11.28 4.40 7.01
CA ILE A 590 -12.16 5.02 6.00
C ILE A 590 -12.34 6.50 6.30
N MET A 591 -12.60 7.28 5.25
CA MET A 591 -12.85 8.72 5.33
C MET A 591 -13.93 9.12 4.33
N THR A 592 -14.83 10.00 4.77
CA THR A 592 -15.71 10.78 3.91
C THR A 592 -14.95 12.01 3.42
N MET A 593 -14.92 12.22 2.11
CA MET A 593 -14.24 13.36 1.48
C MET A 593 -15.26 14.31 0.88
N ASP A 594 -15.43 15.48 1.48
CA ASP A 594 -16.49 16.44 1.17
C ASP A 594 -15.98 17.72 0.47
N GLY A 595 -16.92 18.52 -0.04
CA GLY A 595 -16.66 19.88 -0.57
C GLY A 595 -16.54 19.97 -2.10
N TRP A 596 -16.28 18.85 -2.78
CA TRP A 596 -15.98 18.78 -4.22
C TRP A 596 -17.04 18.07 -5.05
N ALA A 597 -17.94 17.33 -4.41
CA ALA A 597 -18.84 16.45 -5.13
C ALA A 597 -19.95 17.21 -5.87
N THR A 598 -20.32 16.68 -7.03
CA THR A 598 -21.53 17.06 -7.77
C THR A 598 -22.48 15.87 -7.80
N ASP A 599 -23.74 16.09 -7.41
CA ASP A 599 -24.78 15.08 -7.48
C ASP A 599 -25.06 14.68 -8.94
N LEU A 600 -25.06 13.38 -9.19
CA LEU A 600 -25.16 12.82 -10.54
C LEU A 600 -26.51 13.09 -11.19
N THR A 601 -27.58 13.30 -10.42
CA THR A 601 -28.95 13.47 -10.92
C THR A 601 -29.27 14.94 -11.16
N THR A 602 -29.07 15.77 -10.14
CA THR A 602 -29.40 17.19 -10.10
C THR A 602 -28.33 18.08 -10.74
N LYS A 603 -27.09 17.56 -10.90
CA LYS A 603 -25.92 18.30 -11.38
C LYS A 603 -25.55 19.51 -10.52
N LYS A 604 -25.97 19.51 -9.26
CA LYS A 604 -25.66 20.55 -8.28
C LYS A 604 -24.54 20.09 -7.36
N PRO A 605 -23.81 21.02 -6.73
CA PRO A 605 -22.88 20.65 -5.68
C PRO A 605 -23.61 19.89 -4.57
N ALA A 606 -22.99 18.82 -4.07
CA ALA A 606 -23.53 17.94 -3.06
C ALA A 606 -22.49 17.70 -1.97
N ASP A 607 -22.96 17.58 -0.73
CA ASP A 607 -22.11 17.22 0.39
C ASP A 607 -22.16 15.70 0.61
N GLN A 608 -21.12 15.11 1.21
CA GLN A 608 -20.90 13.65 1.24
C GLN A 608 -21.22 12.97 2.58
N GLN A 609 -21.77 13.69 3.57
CA GLN A 609 -22.02 13.08 4.87
C GLN A 609 -23.09 11.97 4.83
N PRO A 610 -22.91 10.88 5.59
CA PRO A 610 -23.67 9.63 5.43
C PRO A 610 -25.17 9.69 5.78
N TRP A 611 -25.69 10.83 6.28
CA TRP A 611 -27.09 11.00 6.65
C TRP A 611 -27.91 11.91 5.71
N LEU A 612 -27.27 12.54 4.71
CA LEU A 612 -27.88 13.62 3.94
C LEU A 612 -29.01 13.17 3.01
N ASP A 613 -28.98 11.92 2.55
CA ASP A 613 -29.92 11.39 1.55
C ASP A 613 -31.26 10.91 2.14
N GLY A 614 -31.41 10.95 3.47
CA GLY A 614 -32.60 10.45 4.15
C GLY A 614 -32.80 8.93 4.02
N GLU A 615 -34.00 8.47 4.35
CA GLU A 615 -34.32 7.04 4.30
C GLU A 615 -34.58 6.55 2.87
N PRO A 616 -34.13 5.33 2.50
CA PRO A 616 -33.55 4.30 3.37
C PRO A 616 -32.03 4.40 3.60
N TYR A 617 -31.34 5.34 2.94
CA TYR A 617 -29.88 5.39 2.92
C TYR A 617 -29.27 5.69 4.28
N THR A 618 -29.84 6.64 5.05
CA THR A 618 -29.38 6.98 6.39
C THR A 618 -29.37 5.77 7.32
N SER A 619 -30.43 4.96 7.34
CA SER A 619 -30.47 3.76 8.18
C SER A 619 -29.51 2.67 7.70
N VAL A 620 -29.32 2.52 6.39
CA VAL A 620 -28.32 1.59 5.83
C VAL A 620 -26.91 2.02 6.22
N ASN A 621 -26.54 3.28 6.02
CA ASN A 621 -25.23 3.80 6.37
C ASN A 621 -24.97 3.65 7.88
N ARG A 622 -25.94 4.02 8.72
CA ARG A 622 -25.87 3.82 10.17
C ARG A 622 -25.63 2.36 10.53
N LYS A 623 -26.36 1.41 9.92
CA LYS A 623 -26.21 -0.03 10.19
C LYS A 623 -24.76 -0.50 10.02
N TYR A 624 -24.11 -0.13 8.91
CA TYR A 624 -22.74 -0.58 8.63
C TYR A 624 -21.68 0.16 9.43
N LEU A 625 -21.85 1.46 9.68
CA LEU A 625 -20.94 2.19 10.58
C LEU A 625 -21.03 1.66 12.02
N GLN A 626 -22.24 1.37 12.51
CA GLN A 626 -22.44 0.75 13.83
C GLN A 626 -21.88 -0.68 13.89
N LEU A 627 -21.92 -1.44 12.78
CA LEU A 627 -21.28 -2.75 12.71
C LEU A 627 -19.74 -2.64 12.74
N LYS A 628 -19.16 -1.69 11.99
CA LYS A 628 -17.72 -1.38 12.05
C LYS A 628 -17.27 -1.05 13.47
N GLU A 629 -18.07 -0.23 14.17
CA GLU A 629 -17.85 0.06 15.59
C GLU A 629 -17.87 -1.20 16.42
N ARG A 630 -18.92 -2.02 16.36
CA ARG A 630 -18.95 -3.30 17.11
C ARG A 630 -17.72 -4.17 16.85
N LEU A 631 -17.19 -4.16 15.64
CA LEU A 631 -16.04 -4.95 15.22
C LEU A 631 -14.66 -4.35 15.57
N LEU A 632 -14.53 -3.16 16.18
CA LEU A 632 -13.17 -2.68 16.43
C LEU A 632 -12.35 -3.56 17.39
N PRO A 633 -12.85 -4.39 18.36
CA PRO A 633 -11.98 -5.30 19.10
C PRO A 633 -11.28 -6.30 18.18
N TYR A 634 -12.00 -6.78 17.16
CA TYR A 634 -11.49 -7.65 16.12
C TYR A 634 -10.50 -6.91 15.22
N MET A 635 -10.90 -5.78 14.63
CA MET A 635 -10.06 -4.99 13.71
C MET A 635 -8.80 -4.43 14.39
N TYR A 636 -8.89 -4.07 15.68
CA TYR A 636 -7.77 -3.57 16.46
C TYR A 636 -6.78 -4.67 16.81
N THR A 637 -7.27 -5.89 17.08
CA THR A 637 -6.40 -7.06 17.21
C THR A 637 -5.68 -7.37 15.90
N LEU A 638 -6.37 -7.31 14.76
CA LEU A 638 -5.75 -7.46 13.45
C LEU A 638 -4.71 -6.37 13.15
N SER A 639 -4.95 -5.14 13.61
CA SER A 639 -3.96 -4.05 13.53
C SER A 639 -2.71 -4.36 14.36
N ALA A 640 -2.88 -4.88 15.57
CA ALA A 640 -1.75 -5.32 16.41
C ALA A 640 -1.01 -6.53 15.83
N GLU A 641 -1.70 -7.42 15.11
CA GLU A 641 -1.10 -8.49 14.32
C GLU A 641 -0.30 -7.91 13.14
N ALA A 642 -0.86 -6.97 12.39
CA ALA A 642 -0.20 -6.34 11.24
C ALA A 642 1.07 -5.59 11.66
N ALA A 643 1.06 -4.87 12.79
CA ALA A 643 2.23 -4.21 13.35
C ALA A 643 3.38 -5.17 13.73
N LYS A 644 3.10 -6.47 13.87
CA LYS A 644 4.10 -7.52 14.16
C LYS A 644 4.47 -8.32 12.91
N THR A 645 3.47 -8.76 12.17
CA THR A 645 3.61 -9.72 11.06
C THR A 645 3.78 -9.04 9.71
N GLY A 646 3.37 -7.78 9.56
CA GLY A 646 3.29 -7.08 8.27
C GLY A 646 2.05 -7.40 7.45
N VAL A 647 1.23 -8.38 7.86
CA VAL A 647 0.06 -8.84 7.09
C VAL A 647 -1.16 -8.04 7.50
N GLY A 648 -1.73 -7.27 6.56
CA GLY A 648 -2.95 -6.48 6.76
C GLY A 648 -4.21 -7.31 6.97
N SER A 649 -5.30 -6.64 7.37
CA SER A 649 -6.61 -7.26 7.55
C SER A 649 -7.31 -7.54 6.22
N VAL A 650 -7.09 -6.74 5.18
CA VAL A 650 -7.76 -6.88 3.88
C VAL A 650 -6.95 -7.83 3.00
N ARG A 651 -7.43 -9.06 2.79
CA ARG A 651 -6.64 -10.15 2.20
C ARG A 651 -7.34 -10.70 0.95
N PRO A 652 -6.65 -10.80 -0.20
CA PRO A 652 -7.19 -11.56 -1.32
C PRO A 652 -7.24 -13.03 -0.90
N LEU A 653 -8.23 -13.78 -1.39
CA LEU A 653 -8.50 -15.15 -0.92
C LEU A 653 -7.27 -16.06 -1.02
N TRP A 654 -6.44 -15.87 -2.06
CA TRP A 654 -5.20 -16.62 -2.26
C TRP A 654 -4.24 -16.56 -1.07
N LEU A 655 -4.21 -15.46 -0.31
CA LEU A 655 -3.31 -15.32 0.84
C LEU A 655 -3.64 -16.31 1.98
N GLU A 656 -4.92 -16.70 2.11
CA GLU A 656 -5.37 -17.70 3.09
C GLU A 656 -5.54 -19.10 2.48
N PHE A 657 -5.71 -19.18 1.16
CA PHE A 657 -5.96 -20.42 0.42
C PHE A 657 -5.02 -20.55 -0.80
N PRO A 658 -3.68 -20.59 -0.60
CA PRO A 658 -2.73 -20.52 -1.70
C PRO A 658 -2.72 -21.74 -2.63
N ASP A 659 -3.23 -22.88 -2.14
CA ASP A 659 -3.34 -24.13 -2.89
C ASP A 659 -4.63 -24.24 -3.71
N ASP A 660 -5.54 -23.26 -3.59
CA ASP A 660 -6.81 -23.23 -4.32
C ASP A 660 -6.67 -22.36 -5.59
N PRO A 661 -6.66 -22.95 -6.80
CA PRO A 661 -6.50 -22.21 -8.04
C PRO A 661 -7.68 -21.26 -8.34
N GLY A 662 -8.86 -21.50 -7.77
CA GLY A 662 -10.03 -20.62 -7.94
C GLY A 662 -9.76 -19.22 -7.38
N THR A 663 -8.95 -19.14 -6.31
CA THR A 663 -8.64 -17.88 -5.60
C THR A 663 -7.69 -16.94 -6.37
N LEU A 664 -7.13 -17.40 -7.49
CA LEU A 664 -6.27 -16.63 -8.38
C LEU A 664 -6.98 -16.15 -9.65
N SER A 665 -8.21 -16.63 -9.88
CA SER A 665 -8.95 -16.34 -11.10
C SER A 665 -9.85 -15.12 -10.93
N ASP A 666 -10.41 -14.63 -12.05
CA ASP A 666 -11.43 -13.58 -12.03
C ASP A 666 -12.67 -13.93 -11.17
N GLN A 667 -12.89 -15.22 -10.86
CA GLN A 667 -13.98 -15.66 -9.99
C GLN A 667 -13.86 -15.12 -8.56
N ALA A 668 -12.64 -14.93 -8.05
CA ALA A 668 -12.37 -14.46 -6.69
C ALA A 668 -11.89 -13.00 -6.63
N LYS A 669 -11.87 -12.29 -7.77
CA LYS A 669 -11.27 -10.95 -7.90
C LYS A 669 -12.05 -9.86 -7.17
N TYR A 670 -13.37 -10.01 -7.09
CA TYR A 670 -14.28 -8.97 -6.56
C TYR A 670 -14.85 -9.33 -5.18
N GLU A 671 -14.02 -9.96 -4.36
CA GLU A 671 -14.26 -10.27 -2.96
C GLU A 671 -12.92 -10.40 -2.22
N PHE A 672 -12.95 -10.27 -0.91
CA PHE A 672 -11.75 -10.34 -0.07
C PHE A 672 -12.11 -10.88 1.32
N LEU A 673 -11.09 -11.25 2.09
CA LEU A 673 -11.24 -11.56 3.50
C LEU A 673 -10.87 -10.34 4.35
N SER A 674 -11.69 -10.00 5.33
CA SER A 674 -11.33 -9.12 6.44
C SER A 674 -10.88 -9.99 7.63
N GLY A 675 -9.59 -9.91 7.93
CA GLY A 675 -8.88 -10.92 8.71
C GLY A 675 -8.90 -12.28 8.00
N PRO A 676 -8.76 -13.38 8.75
CA PRO A 676 -8.94 -14.73 8.20
C PRO A 676 -10.41 -15.22 8.20
N ASP A 677 -11.35 -14.43 8.75
CA ASP A 677 -12.68 -14.94 9.16
C ASP A 677 -13.85 -14.44 8.31
N PHE A 678 -13.87 -13.18 7.89
CA PHE A 678 -14.99 -12.59 7.16
C PHE A 678 -14.72 -12.52 5.66
N LEU A 679 -15.46 -13.26 4.84
CA LEU A 679 -15.52 -13.05 3.40
C LEU A 679 -16.53 -11.96 3.05
N VAL A 680 -16.01 -10.88 2.46
CA VAL A 680 -16.76 -9.69 2.06
C VAL A 680 -16.88 -9.71 0.54
N ALA A 681 -18.11 -9.76 0.02
CA ALA A 681 -18.40 -9.81 -1.41
C ALA A 681 -19.28 -8.62 -1.84
N PRO A 682 -18.67 -7.47 -2.20
CA PRO A 682 -19.40 -6.25 -2.49
C PRO A 682 -20.35 -6.35 -3.68
N VAL A 683 -21.42 -5.55 -3.65
CA VAL A 683 -22.31 -5.33 -4.79
C VAL A 683 -21.81 -4.13 -5.57
N TYR A 684 -21.22 -4.39 -6.73
CA TYR A 684 -20.59 -3.38 -7.60
C TYR A 684 -21.36 -3.14 -8.91
N GLN A 685 -22.66 -3.45 -8.93
CA GLN A 685 -23.56 -3.23 -10.07
C GLN A 685 -24.92 -2.74 -9.58
N ASP A 686 -25.70 -2.13 -10.48
CA ASP A 686 -27.06 -1.67 -10.20
C ASP A 686 -28.07 -2.83 -10.11
N THR A 687 -27.97 -3.61 -9.04
CA THR A 687 -28.74 -4.84 -8.85
C THR A 687 -29.01 -5.10 -7.37
N ASP A 688 -30.04 -5.90 -7.10
CA ASP A 688 -30.34 -6.49 -5.79
C ASP A 688 -29.83 -7.92 -5.67
N THR A 689 -29.11 -8.41 -6.67
CA THR A 689 -28.64 -9.79 -6.76
C THR A 689 -27.14 -9.83 -7.03
N ARG A 690 -26.38 -10.57 -6.22
CA ARG A 690 -24.94 -10.81 -6.41
C ARG A 690 -24.71 -12.24 -6.88
N ASP A 691 -24.17 -12.36 -8.09
CA ASP A 691 -23.73 -13.63 -8.69
C ASP A 691 -22.22 -13.78 -8.60
N GLY A 692 -21.70 -15.01 -8.58
CA GLY A 692 -20.26 -15.26 -8.66
C GLY A 692 -19.51 -14.96 -7.36
N ILE A 693 -20.05 -15.34 -6.20
CA ILE A 693 -19.34 -15.27 -4.91
C ILE A 693 -18.60 -16.60 -4.73
N TYR A 694 -17.27 -16.61 -4.78
CA TYR A 694 -16.49 -17.82 -4.62
C TYR A 694 -16.17 -18.06 -3.14
N LEU A 695 -16.66 -19.18 -2.61
CA LEU A 695 -16.38 -19.63 -1.25
C LEU A 695 -15.30 -20.71 -1.32
N PRO A 696 -14.06 -20.47 -0.84
CA PRO A 696 -13.00 -21.47 -0.82
C PRO A 696 -13.33 -22.67 0.09
N LYS A 697 -12.47 -23.69 0.07
CA LYS A 697 -12.61 -24.88 0.92
C LYS A 697 -12.86 -24.53 2.40
N GLY A 698 -13.95 -25.04 2.95
CA GLY A 698 -14.38 -24.84 4.33
C GLY A 698 -15.89 -24.66 4.43
N THR A 699 -16.42 -24.64 5.65
CA THR A 699 -17.81 -24.24 5.90
C THR A 699 -17.86 -22.72 6.08
N TRP A 700 -18.83 -22.09 5.43
CA TRP A 700 -19.06 -20.65 5.48
C TRP A 700 -20.49 -20.37 5.91
N THR A 701 -20.68 -19.50 6.88
CA THR A 701 -21.98 -19.12 7.42
C THR A 701 -22.34 -17.74 6.92
N ASP A 702 -23.47 -17.59 6.23
CA ASP A 702 -24.01 -16.26 5.91
C ASP A 702 -24.32 -15.51 7.21
N TYR A 703 -23.69 -14.35 7.38
CA TYR A 703 -23.74 -13.57 8.61
C TYR A 703 -25.15 -13.09 8.98
N TRP A 704 -26.04 -12.91 7.99
CA TRP A 704 -27.37 -12.35 8.21
C TRP A 704 -28.42 -13.43 8.45
N THR A 705 -28.30 -14.57 7.79
CA THR A 705 -29.32 -15.61 7.76
C THR A 705 -28.95 -16.86 8.58
N GLY A 706 -27.68 -17.02 8.95
CA GLY A 706 -27.17 -18.24 9.58
C GLY A 706 -27.03 -19.42 8.60
N ARG A 707 -27.41 -19.25 7.33
CA ARG A 707 -27.33 -20.33 6.34
C ARG A 707 -25.87 -20.71 6.09
N THR A 708 -25.59 -22.01 6.16
CA THR A 708 -24.25 -22.54 5.90
C THR A 708 -24.06 -23.01 4.45
N TYR A 709 -22.83 -22.88 3.96
CA TYR A 709 -22.39 -23.29 2.63
C TYR A 709 -21.10 -24.10 2.76
N GLN A 710 -21.00 -25.18 1.97
CA GLN A 710 -19.80 -26.01 1.91
C GLN A 710 -18.97 -25.62 0.67
N GLY A 711 -17.79 -25.05 0.90
CA GLY A 711 -16.82 -24.74 -0.14
C GLY A 711 -15.87 -25.92 -0.44
N PRO A 712 -15.19 -25.93 -1.61
CA PRO A 712 -15.19 -24.88 -2.62
C PRO A 712 -16.51 -24.86 -3.42
N THR A 713 -17.12 -23.69 -3.56
CA THR A 713 -18.36 -23.51 -4.34
C THR A 713 -18.52 -22.05 -4.79
N THR A 714 -19.39 -21.82 -5.76
CA THR A 714 -19.77 -20.47 -6.20
C THR A 714 -21.25 -20.24 -5.90
N VAL A 715 -21.54 -19.23 -5.09
CA VAL A 715 -22.92 -18.80 -4.81
C VAL A 715 -23.36 -17.83 -5.90
N ASN A 716 -24.49 -18.16 -6.54
CA ASN A 716 -25.19 -17.33 -7.52
C ASN A 716 -26.60 -17.02 -7.02
N GLY A 717 -27.20 -15.94 -7.52
CA GLY A 717 -28.53 -15.52 -7.15
C GLY A 717 -28.63 -15.06 -5.69
N TYR A 718 -27.54 -14.57 -5.09
CA TYR A 718 -27.59 -14.08 -3.71
C TYR A 718 -28.44 -12.81 -3.67
N HIS A 719 -29.57 -12.84 -2.97
CA HIS A 719 -30.44 -11.69 -2.79
C HIS A 719 -29.81 -10.69 -1.82
N ALA A 720 -29.19 -9.65 -2.36
CA ALA A 720 -28.55 -8.54 -1.70
C ALA A 720 -29.35 -7.24 -1.95
N PRO A 721 -30.51 -7.04 -1.30
CA PRO A 721 -31.21 -5.75 -1.33
C PRO A 721 -30.31 -4.62 -0.80
N LEU A 722 -30.73 -3.37 -0.95
CA LEU A 722 -29.90 -2.20 -0.63
C LEU A 722 -29.29 -2.25 0.77
N ASP A 723 -29.95 -2.83 1.77
CA ASP A 723 -29.48 -2.89 3.15
C ASP A 723 -28.56 -4.09 3.47
N THR A 724 -28.27 -4.93 2.48
CA THR A 724 -27.61 -6.23 2.67
C THR A 724 -26.38 -6.37 1.77
N LEU A 725 -25.22 -6.47 2.41
CA LEU A 725 -23.92 -6.80 1.84
C LEU A 725 -23.70 -8.32 1.99
N PRO A 726 -23.44 -9.08 0.92
CA PRO A 726 -23.05 -10.48 1.04
C PRO A 726 -21.80 -10.62 1.94
N LEU A 727 -21.98 -11.29 3.08
CA LEU A 727 -20.98 -11.41 4.13
C LEU A 727 -21.04 -12.83 4.71
N PHE A 728 -19.91 -13.53 4.71
CA PHE A 728 -19.82 -14.90 5.18
C PHE A 728 -18.74 -15.04 6.23
N VAL A 729 -19.03 -15.76 7.30
CA VAL A 729 -18.06 -16.03 8.37
C VAL A 729 -17.60 -17.47 8.29
N ARG A 730 -16.28 -17.65 8.31
CA ARG A 730 -15.66 -18.97 8.24
C ARG A 730 -15.94 -19.78 9.50
N GLU A 731 -16.17 -21.08 9.32
CA GLU A 731 -16.14 -22.03 10.43
C GLU A 731 -14.79 -21.96 11.18
N GLY A 732 -14.90 -22.01 12.50
CA GLY A 732 -13.80 -21.86 13.43
C GLY A 732 -13.54 -20.42 13.88
N ALA A 733 -14.24 -19.41 13.33
CA ALA A 733 -14.07 -18.01 13.71
C ALA A 733 -14.44 -17.75 15.18
N ILE A 734 -13.65 -16.89 15.83
CA ILE A 734 -13.87 -16.39 17.18
C ILE A 734 -13.75 -14.87 17.09
N VAL A 735 -14.88 -14.16 17.06
CA VAL A 735 -14.93 -12.72 16.77
C VAL A 735 -15.27 -11.96 18.05
N PRO A 736 -14.33 -11.22 18.66
CA PRO A 736 -14.65 -10.29 19.74
C PRO A 736 -15.36 -9.06 19.18
N MET A 737 -16.44 -8.65 19.83
CA MET A 737 -17.23 -7.49 19.44
C MET A 737 -17.68 -6.70 20.67
N TRP A 738 -17.98 -5.42 20.50
CA TRP A 738 -18.79 -4.73 21.52
C TRP A 738 -20.27 -5.09 21.38
N PRO A 739 -21.02 -5.11 22.51
CA PRO A 739 -22.43 -5.50 22.52
C PRO A 739 -23.32 -4.65 21.61
N LYS A 740 -22.95 -3.37 21.43
CA LYS A 740 -23.60 -2.39 20.58
C LYS A 740 -22.54 -1.56 19.89
N GLY A 741 -22.88 -1.01 18.73
CA GLY A 741 -22.03 0.00 18.12
C GLY A 741 -22.11 1.28 18.94
N THR A 742 -21.06 2.09 18.86
CA THR A 742 -20.91 3.34 19.60
C THR A 742 -20.81 4.51 18.64
N THR A 743 -20.93 5.74 19.14
CA THR A 743 -20.59 6.93 18.35
C THR A 743 -19.11 7.30 18.49
N SER A 744 -18.41 6.69 19.45
CA SER A 744 -16.96 6.79 19.62
C SER A 744 -16.46 5.68 20.55
N TRP A 745 -15.23 5.23 20.34
CA TRP A 745 -14.48 4.30 21.16
C TRP A 745 -14.35 4.77 22.61
N GLN A 746 -14.42 6.09 22.86
CA GLN A 746 -14.39 6.64 24.21
C GLN A 746 -15.67 6.32 25.00
N THR A 747 -16.79 6.17 24.29
CA THR A 747 -18.10 5.88 24.88
C THR A 747 -18.39 4.38 25.06
N ARG A 748 -17.41 3.52 24.69
CA ARG A 748 -17.53 2.07 24.86
C ARG A 748 -17.57 1.67 26.32
N ASP A 749 -18.44 0.73 26.66
CA ASP A 749 -18.38 0.06 27.96
C ASP A 749 -17.31 -1.02 27.92
N ARG A 750 -16.23 -0.83 28.69
CA ARG A 750 -15.11 -1.78 28.78
C ARG A 750 -15.43 -2.98 29.69
N HIS A 751 -16.52 -2.91 30.47
CA HIS A 751 -17.00 -3.98 31.35
C HIS A 751 -17.93 -4.97 30.63
N GLU A 752 -18.14 -4.81 29.33
CA GLU A 752 -18.90 -5.75 28.50
C GLU A 752 -18.11 -6.14 27.25
N LEU A 753 -18.14 -7.41 26.86
CA LEU A 753 -17.60 -7.89 25.59
C LEU A 753 -18.42 -9.07 25.05
N ASP A 754 -18.73 -9.01 23.77
CA ASP A 754 -19.34 -10.10 23.04
C ASP A 754 -18.27 -10.98 22.39
N TRP A 755 -18.55 -12.28 22.32
CA TRP A 755 -17.86 -13.24 21.48
C TRP A 755 -18.87 -13.86 20.52
N ASP A 756 -18.77 -13.54 19.22
CA ASP A 756 -19.50 -14.22 18.16
C ASP A 756 -18.66 -15.41 17.66
N LEU A 757 -19.19 -16.61 17.87
CA LEU A 757 -18.45 -17.87 17.80
C LEU A 757 -19.07 -18.79 16.75
N TYR A 758 -18.25 -19.22 15.79
CA TYR A 758 -18.60 -20.20 14.76
C TYR A 758 -17.77 -21.46 15.03
N PRO A 759 -18.17 -22.35 15.94
CA PRO A 759 -17.36 -23.49 16.35
C PRO A 759 -17.05 -24.41 15.19
N ALA A 760 -15.82 -24.93 15.14
CA ALA A 760 -15.48 -25.97 14.20
C ALA A 760 -16.11 -27.30 14.62
N ALA A 761 -16.67 -28.06 13.67
CA ALA A 761 -17.24 -29.39 13.91
C ALA A 761 -16.21 -30.36 14.52
N HIS A 762 -14.93 -30.15 14.20
CA HIS A 762 -13.81 -30.91 14.74
C HIS A 762 -12.64 -30.00 15.12
N GLY A 763 -12.00 -30.28 16.26
CA GLY A 763 -10.78 -29.62 16.69
C GLY A 763 -11.02 -28.42 17.60
N THR A 764 -10.02 -27.55 17.70
CA THR A 764 -10.04 -26.40 18.62
C THR A 764 -9.60 -25.14 17.90
N SER A 765 -10.51 -24.18 17.79
CA SER A 765 -10.21 -22.83 17.33
C SER A 765 -9.59 -21.99 18.44
N ARG A 766 -8.74 -21.03 18.08
CA ARG A 766 -8.05 -20.15 19.04
C ARG A 766 -7.99 -18.72 18.53
N TYR A 767 -8.15 -17.78 19.44
CA TYR A 767 -7.98 -16.36 19.21
C TYR A 767 -7.27 -15.73 20.41
N THR A 768 -6.54 -14.64 20.17
CA THR A 768 -5.91 -13.86 21.25
C THR A 768 -6.27 -12.40 21.06
N LEU A 769 -7.23 -11.92 21.85
CA LEU A 769 -7.62 -10.52 21.89
C LEU A 769 -6.45 -9.67 22.37
N TYR A 770 -6.22 -8.56 21.69
CA TYR A 770 -5.26 -7.53 22.07
C TYR A 770 -5.99 -6.26 22.51
N GLU A 771 -5.59 -5.71 23.66
CA GLU A 771 -6.11 -4.45 24.19
C GLU A 771 -4.95 -3.58 24.69
N ASP A 772 -5.04 -2.27 24.48
CA ASP A 772 -4.19 -1.26 25.11
C ASP A 772 -5.04 0.01 25.37
N ASP A 773 -4.40 1.13 25.71
CA ASP A 773 -5.14 2.38 25.98
C ASP A 773 -5.86 2.97 24.76
N GLY A 774 -5.51 2.51 23.56
CA GLY A 774 -6.08 2.87 22.28
C GLY A 774 -5.44 4.09 21.60
N VAL A 775 -4.64 4.91 22.28
CA VAL A 775 -4.34 6.28 21.82
C VAL A 775 -2.88 6.66 21.95
N THR A 776 -2.21 6.31 23.06
CA THR A 776 -0.86 6.78 23.32
C THR A 776 0.18 5.81 22.78
N ARG A 777 1.45 6.19 22.85
CA ARG A 777 2.59 5.35 22.45
C ARG A 777 3.05 4.37 23.55
N ASP A 778 2.38 4.30 24.69
CA ASP A 778 2.79 3.43 25.80
C ASP A 778 2.75 1.93 25.43
N PHE A 779 1.92 1.55 24.45
CA PHE A 779 1.90 0.18 23.90
C PHE A 779 3.27 -0.27 23.39
N ALA A 780 4.08 0.64 22.84
CA ALA A 780 5.42 0.34 22.33
C ALA A 780 6.41 -0.02 23.46
N GLN A 781 6.09 0.36 24.70
CA GLN A 781 6.83 0.01 25.92
C GLN A 781 6.24 -1.22 26.62
N GLY A 782 5.22 -1.85 26.04
CA GLY A 782 4.56 -3.05 26.57
C GLY A 782 3.31 -2.79 27.40
N ALA A 783 2.82 -1.54 27.47
CA ALA A 783 1.54 -1.22 28.13
C ALA A 783 0.35 -1.70 27.30
N ALA A 784 0.10 -3.01 27.34
CA ALA A 784 -0.97 -3.70 26.65
C ALA A 784 -1.34 -4.97 27.41
N ALA A 785 -2.51 -5.52 27.12
CA ALA A 785 -2.96 -6.82 27.62
C ALA A 785 -3.39 -7.75 26.47
N THR A 786 -3.33 -9.05 26.73
CA THR A 786 -3.82 -10.08 25.81
C THR A 786 -4.70 -11.10 26.54
N GLN A 787 -5.80 -11.50 25.91
CA GLN A 787 -6.72 -12.50 26.44
C GLN A 787 -6.92 -13.62 25.42
N ARG A 788 -6.50 -14.84 25.77
CA ARG A 788 -6.63 -16.01 24.90
C ARG A 788 -7.99 -16.65 25.06
N VAL A 789 -8.65 -16.96 23.95
CA VAL A 789 -9.90 -17.73 23.90
C VAL A 789 -9.70 -18.96 23.03
N SER A 790 -10.28 -20.08 23.44
CA SER A 790 -10.35 -21.28 22.60
C SER A 790 -11.74 -21.89 22.63
N VAL A 791 -12.22 -22.33 21.47
CA VAL A 791 -13.52 -23.00 21.32
C VAL A 791 -13.26 -24.41 20.83
N HIS A 792 -13.80 -25.40 21.52
CA HIS A 792 -13.68 -26.81 21.18
C HIS A 792 -15.05 -27.49 21.20
N SER A 793 -15.40 -28.18 20.12
CA SER A 793 -16.60 -28.99 20.02
C SER A 793 -16.22 -30.45 19.82
N ASP A 794 -16.87 -31.35 20.57
CA ASP A 794 -16.64 -32.81 20.54
C ASP A 794 -17.90 -33.62 20.15
N GLY A 795 -18.93 -32.91 19.66
CA GLY A 795 -20.23 -33.45 19.26
C GLY A 795 -21.19 -33.75 20.43
N ASN A 796 -20.73 -33.70 21.68
CA ASN A 796 -21.59 -33.77 22.87
C ASN A 796 -21.66 -32.43 23.61
N ALA A 797 -20.67 -31.57 23.39
CA ALA A 797 -20.64 -30.24 23.95
C ALA A 797 -19.78 -29.30 23.10
N THR A 798 -20.11 -28.02 23.16
CA THR A 798 -19.23 -26.92 22.78
C THR A 798 -18.67 -26.26 24.04
N THR A 799 -17.35 -26.24 24.18
CA THR A 799 -16.63 -25.65 25.31
C THR A 799 -15.84 -24.42 24.86
N VAL A 800 -16.17 -23.28 25.46
CA VAL A 800 -15.47 -22.01 25.31
C VAL A 800 -14.60 -21.81 26.55
N SER A 801 -13.28 -21.74 26.36
CA SER A 801 -12.32 -21.47 27.42
C SER A 801 -11.75 -20.07 27.23
N VAL A 802 -12.01 -19.18 28.18
CA VAL A 802 -11.51 -17.80 28.20
C VAL A 802 -10.40 -17.73 29.25
N GLY A 803 -9.19 -17.38 28.82
CA GLY A 803 -8.04 -17.22 29.70
C GLY A 803 -8.05 -15.91 30.48
N ALA A 804 -7.14 -15.79 31.45
CA ALA A 804 -6.84 -14.52 32.09
C ALA A 804 -6.34 -13.47 31.07
N SER A 805 -6.69 -12.20 31.28
CA SER A 805 -6.13 -11.05 30.56
C SER A 805 -4.75 -10.73 31.13
N ARG A 806 -3.70 -11.06 30.38
CA ARG A 806 -2.29 -10.91 30.79
C ARG A 806 -1.68 -9.64 30.22
N GLY A 807 -1.01 -8.88 31.09
CA GLY A 807 -0.49 -7.54 30.77
C GLY A 807 -1.36 -6.45 31.40
N ASP A 808 -0.93 -5.20 31.30
CA ASP A 808 -1.59 -4.07 31.95
C ASP A 808 -1.44 -2.80 31.11
N TYR A 809 -2.41 -1.90 31.23
CA TYR A 809 -2.43 -0.62 30.52
C TYR A 809 -3.39 0.36 31.22
N ALA A 810 -3.22 1.66 30.95
CA ALA A 810 -4.07 2.69 31.54
C ALA A 810 -5.56 2.49 31.16
N GLY A 811 -6.41 2.33 32.18
CA GLY A 811 -7.84 2.12 31.98
C GLY A 811 -8.24 0.68 31.62
N LYS A 812 -7.37 -0.31 31.88
CA LYS A 812 -7.77 -1.72 31.94
C LYS A 812 -8.78 -1.91 33.08
N VAL A 813 -9.86 -2.66 32.83
CA VAL A 813 -10.86 -3.00 33.86
C VAL A 813 -10.44 -4.25 34.63
N ASP A 814 -10.90 -4.39 35.88
CA ASP A 814 -10.59 -5.57 36.70
C ASP A 814 -11.53 -6.76 36.42
N ASP A 815 -12.76 -6.48 36.02
CA ASP A 815 -13.81 -7.44 35.76
C ASP A 815 -14.68 -7.05 34.56
N ARG A 816 -15.26 -8.06 33.91
CA ARG A 816 -16.03 -7.91 32.68
C ARG A 816 -17.14 -8.96 32.61
N SER A 817 -18.32 -8.55 32.16
CA SER A 817 -19.39 -9.44 31.76
C SER A 817 -19.24 -9.82 30.28
N TYR A 818 -19.60 -11.06 29.95
CA TYR A 818 -19.47 -11.59 28.60
C TYR A 818 -20.80 -12.06 28.06
N ARG A 819 -21.03 -11.82 26.77
CA ARG A 819 -22.07 -12.47 25.98
C ARG A 819 -21.42 -13.34 24.91
N PHE A 820 -21.85 -14.59 24.80
CA PHE A 820 -21.41 -15.53 23.78
C PHE A 820 -22.56 -15.79 22.83
N THR A 821 -22.37 -15.54 21.55
CA THR A 821 -23.25 -15.97 20.46
C THR A 821 -22.60 -17.19 19.85
N VAL A 822 -23.17 -18.37 20.10
CA VAL A 822 -22.62 -19.66 19.66
C VAL A 822 -23.51 -20.19 18.55
N HIS A 823 -23.01 -20.13 17.31
CA HIS A 823 -23.66 -20.74 16.15
C HIS A 823 -23.47 -22.26 16.23
N GLY A 824 -24.53 -23.04 16.01
CA GLY A 824 -24.49 -24.50 16.10
C GLY A 824 -25.68 -25.12 15.40
N ASP A 825 -25.99 -26.38 15.69
CA ASP A 825 -27.05 -27.13 14.99
C ASP A 825 -28.19 -27.59 15.94
N SER A 826 -28.09 -27.34 17.24
CA SER A 826 -29.07 -27.82 18.22
C SER A 826 -29.09 -27.02 19.52
N ALA A 827 -30.26 -26.98 20.15
CA ALA A 827 -30.43 -26.40 21.48
C ALA A 827 -29.61 -27.15 22.55
N PRO A 828 -28.83 -26.46 23.40
CA PRO A 828 -28.15 -27.11 24.50
C PRO A 828 -29.14 -27.52 25.60
N ARG A 829 -28.97 -28.72 26.15
CA ARG A 829 -29.73 -29.22 27.31
C ARG A 829 -29.48 -28.38 28.56
N GLN A 830 -28.24 -27.91 28.71
CA GLN A 830 -27.81 -27.06 29.80
C GLN A 830 -26.55 -26.30 29.41
N VAL A 831 -26.37 -25.13 30.01
CA VAL A 831 -25.16 -24.32 29.91
C VAL A 831 -24.49 -24.27 31.28
N LEU A 832 -23.19 -24.51 31.32
CA LEU A 832 -22.38 -24.52 32.53
C LEU A 832 -21.33 -23.39 32.49
N LEU A 833 -21.17 -22.67 33.59
CA LEU A 833 -20.06 -21.75 33.85
C LEU A 833 -19.18 -22.35 34.96
N ASP A 834 -17.94 -22.68 34.63
CA ASP A 834 -17.00 -23.40 35.51
C ASP A 834 -17.63 -24.65 36.17
N GLY A 835 -18.35 -25.41 35.35
CA GLY A 835 -19.04 -26.64 35.77
C GLY A 835 -20.33 -26.41 36.56
N ARG A 836 -20.71 -25.17 36.88
CA ARG A 836 -21.96 -24.82 37.57
C ARG A 836 -23.04 -24.46 36.54
N ARG A 837 -24.24 -25.02 36.71
CA ARG A 837 -25.36 -24.73 35.80
C ARG A 837 -25.78 -23.26 35.88
N LEU A 838 -25.83 -22.60 34.72
CA LEU A 838 -26.39 -21.26 34.60
C LEU A 838 -27.93 -21.30 34.66
N PRO A 839 -28.59 -20.28 35.23
CA PRO A 839 -30.04 -20.18 35.23
C PRO A 839 -30.57 -20.03 33.79
N ALA A 840 -31.81 -20.46 33.55
CA ALA A 840 -32.44 -20.35 32.22
C ALA A 840 -32.57 -18.90 31.74
N SER A 841 -32.53 -17.90 32.63
CA SER A 841 -32.53 -16.48 32.26
C SER A 841 -31.20 -15.97 31.71
N ALA A 842 -30.12 -16.75 31.84
CA ALA A 842 -28.78 -16.37 31.41
C ALA A 842 -28.42 -16.89 30.01
N TRP A 843 -29.33 -17.62 29.34
CA TRP A 843 -29.10 -18.08 27.98
C TRP A 843 -30.42 -18.33 27.24
N SER A 844 -30.37 -18.30 25.92
CA SER A 844 -31.49 -18.57 25.02
C SER A 844 -30.99 -19.30 23.77
N TYR A 845 -31.86 -20.08 23.14
CA TYR A 845 -31.61 -20.68 21.83
C TYR A 845 -32.67 -20.23 20.84
N ASP A 846 -32.24 -19.79 19.67
CA ASP A 846 -33.11 -19.45 18.54
C ASP A 846 -33.10 -20.58 17.52
N ALA A 847 -34.20 -21.32 17.43
CA ALA A 847 -34.36 -22.42 16.49
C ALA A 847 -34.52 -21.98 15.01
N GLY A 848 -34.70 -20.68 14.76
CA GLY A 848 -34.76 -20.15 13.39
C GLY A 848 -33.37 -19.90 12.79
N THR A 849 -32.36 -19.69 13.63
CA THR A 849 -30.97 -19.37 13.24
C THR A 849 -29.96 -20.37 13.78
N ASP A 850 -30.40 -21.33 14.60
CA ASP A 850 -29.60 -22.30 15.33
C ASP A 850 -28.50 -21.67 16.22
N VAL A 851 -28.80 -20.50 16.77
CA VAL A 851 -27.87 -19.73 17.62
C VAL A 851 -28.24 -19.86 19.08
N THR A 852 -27.24 -20.16 19.92
CA THR A 852 -27.35 -20.03 21.38
C THR A 852 -26.68 -18.75 21.86
N THR A 853 -27.41 -17.91 22.58
CA THR A 853 -26.84 -16.76 23.30
C THR A 853 -26.64 -17.11 24.77
N VAL A 854 -25.48 -16.83 25.34
CA VAL A 854 -25.17 -17.03 26.77
C VAL A 854 -24.60 -15.75 27.36
N THR A 855 -25.09 -15.30 28.51
CA THR A 855 -24.54 -14.15 29.24
C THR A 855 -23.97 -14.60 30.59
N THR A 856 -22.80 -14.09 30.94
CA THR A 856 -22.17 -14.32 32.25
C THR A 856 -22.48 -13.19 33.22
N PRO A 857 -22.40 -13.41 34.54
CA PRO A 857 -22.17 -12.30 35.48
C PRO A 857 -20.83 -11.60 35.16
N SER A 858 -20.53 -10.50 35.85
CA SER A 858 -19.18 -9.93 35.77
C SER A 858 -18.15 -10.91 36.36
N LEU A 859 -17.09 -11.16 35.60
CA LEU A 859 -16.03 -12.12 35.93
C LEU A 859 -14.67 -11.39 35.98
N PRO A 860 -13.82 -11.68 36.99
CA PRO A 860 -12.48 -11.11 37.08
C PRO A 860 -11.61 -11.48 35.89
N LEU A 861 -10.82 -10.53 35.39
CA LEU A 861 -9.91 -10.73 34.27
C LEU A 861 -8.57 -11.37 34.67
N ASP A 862 -8.26 -11.51 35.96
CA ASP A 862 -6.99 -12.06 36.46
C ASP A 862 -6.89 -13.59 36.38
N ARG A 863 -7.99 -14.27 36.09
CA ARG A 863 -8.10 -15.73 35.96
C ARG A 863 -8.98 -16.13 34.78
N GLY A 864 -8.78 -17.35 34.30
CA GLY A 864 -9.62 -17.91 33.24
C GLY A 864 -10.88 -18.57 33.77
N PHE A 865 -11.85 -18.77 32.88
CA PHE A 865 -13.11 -19.48 33.13
C PHE A 865 -13.53 -20.27 31.89
N THR A 866 -14.54 -21.12 32.05
CA THR A 866 -15.09 -21.96 30.99
C THR A 866 -16.60 -21.84 30.90
N VAL A 867 -17.11 -21.70 29.68
CA VAL A 867 -18.54 -21.80 29.34
C VAL A 867 -18.71 -23.08 28.51
N ARG A 868 -19.57 -24.00 28.97
CA ARG A 868 -19.80 -25.27 28.31
C ARG A 868 -21.29 -25.45 28.00
N LEU A 869 -21.61 -25.54 26.72
CA LEU A 869 -22.93 -25.86 26.19
C LEU A 869 -22.97 -27.37 26.01
N VAL A 870 -23.89 -28.07 26.68
CA VAL A 870 -24.00 -29.54 26.62
C VAL A 870 -25.20 -29.91 25.75
N ASP A 871 -24.96 -30.67 24.70
CA ASP A 871 -25.96 -31.02 23.70
C ASP A 871 -26.87 -32.17 24.16
N GLU A 872 -28.03 -32.32 23.53
CA GLU A 872 -28.93 -33.46 23.73
C GLU A 872 -28.46 -34.65 22.88
N ARG A 873 -27.82 -35.64 23.50
CA ARG A 873 -27.81 -37.03 22.99
C ARG A 873 -28.29 -37.98 24.07
#